data_AF-A0AA38LU09-F1
#
_entry.id   AF-A0AA38LU09-F1
#
_cell.length_a   1.000
_cell.length_b   1.000
_cell.length_c   1.000
_cell.angle_alpha   90.00
_cell.angle_beta   90.00
_cell.angle_gamma   90.00
#
_symmetry.space_group_name_H-M   'P 1'
#
loop_
_entity.id
_entity.type
_entity.pdbx_description
1 polymer ?
#
loop_
_entity_poly.entity_id
_entity_poly.type
_entity_poly.pdbx_seq_one_letter_code
_entity_poly.pdbx_strand_id
1 'polypeptide(L)'
;MAPIPLPRRGVRTALIIGVLLWLGYSLLKRFTAVVELDEAGQAQLQRALLRGAKRTAAAPAAKTKANGFDPALALGEKQKKKVTAPVAAVAPPKAAAGKKGKKDALPAHKYLDNGLLVVNPKGQHPIYDLLEKGKEVWDGKLERASKTLGQAVDEYRRRYDRAPPKGFDRWWAYAQKHNVQLPDEYDQINKDLTPFHALTPSQIQTLVRTASSKSGMYTISCPGAESRLPSEKRECTFKVNTEGLNAEGKKVANMRVEAQMGLLRDVAAELEEVQAVFYSHDVPWQFVGHEYVSRTCGGTRVRGADHQLDWAHLGWASACAPHKPLRKSYDVKVLPSLQNIWDERAKTFIWDHKAAMDPCTHPTMTHLQGFLSGHGKGPGPSKELYPVMAMCKTTLHSDVLAVSMENWTEDVGVDPPWEEKKDDRLLWRGKNTGIFYKKGVPWEISQRINLVSRTDLQKGTLPVLPLTPLHKPVGAPKNTPISDLNKELMDVAFVDQPIQCEPAECARVKEEYRFGARVNWAQGNQYKYMLDIDGNGWSARFKRLMTTNSVILKSTIFPEWYTDRVQPWVHYVPIKSDLSDLYDVLTFFRAGHDNLAKKIAMEGKKWSKTFWRKEDMISYQFRLFLELSRLMASDREAASYRVKGSDLD
;
A
#
# COMPACT_ATOMS: atom_id res chain seq x y z
N MET A 1 68.24 -29.09 -12.22
CA MET A 1 69.20 -28.10 -11.69
C MET A 1 68.69 -27.61 -10.34
N ALA A 2 69.62 -27.41 -9.42
CA ALA A 2 69.46 -27.32 -7.97
C ALA A 2 68.62 -26.12 -7.45
N PRO A 3 68.12 -26.19 -6.20
CA PRO A 3 67.36 -25.12 -5.54
C PRO A 3 68.27 -24.16 -4.75
N ILE A 4 67.91 -22.88 -4.66
CA ILE A 4 68.56 -21.85 -3.82
C ILE A 4 67.47 -21.06 -3.05
N PRO A 5 67.72 -20.62 -1.79
CA PRO A 5 66.80 -20.82 -0.67
C PRO A 5 66.07 -19.56 -0.18
N LEU A 6 65.00 -19.77 0.59
CA LEU A 6 64.34 -18.75 1.42
C LEU A 6 64.96 -18.71 2.84
N PRO A 7 65.18 -17.53 3.44
CA PRO A 7 65.70 -17.42 4.79
C PRO A 7 64.60 -17.62 5.85
N ARG A 8 64.95 -18.41 6.87
CA ARG A 8 64.21 -18.60 8.12
C ARG A 8 64.24 -17.32 8.97
N ARG A 9 63.07 -16.81 9.35
CA ARG A 9 62.81 -16.15 10.65
C ARG A 9 61.29 -16.08 10.88
N GLY A 10 60.80 -16.73 11.93
CA GLY A 10 59.38 -16.61 12.33
C GLY A 10 58.73 -17.79 13.07
N VAL A 11 59.45 -18.80 13.55
CA VAL A 11 58.84 -20.00 14.20
C VAL A 11 58.59 -19.83 15.71
N ARG A 12 58.60 -18.60 16.26
CA ARG A 12 58.30 -18.38 17.70
C ARG A 12 57.01 -17.63 18.01
N THR A 13 56.30 -17.09 17.02
CA THR A 13 55.02 -16.38 17.25
C THR A 13 53.79 -17.24 16.93
N ALA A 14 53.93 -18.24 16.05
CA ALA A 14 52.81 -19.12 15.65
C ALA A 14 52.44 -20.18 16.73
N LEU A 15 53.37 -20.56 17.60
CA LEU A 15 53.12 -21.55 18.66
C LEU A 15 52.44 -20.97 19.92
N ILE A 16 52.57 -19.65 20.16
CA ILE A 16 51.93 -18.99 21.31
C ILE A 16 50.45 -18.66 21.01
N ILE A 17 50.13 -18.29 19.76
CA ILE A 17 48.75 -17.99 19.34
C ILE A 17 47.92 -19.28 19.21
N GLY A 18 48.52 -20.39 18.76
CA GLY A 18 47.85 -21.69 18.68
C GLY A 18 47.45 -22.28 20.04
N VAL A 19 48.27 -22.08 21.08
CA VAL A 19 47.98 -22.58 22.44
C VAL A 19 46.92 -21.72 23.16
N LEU A 20 46.88 -20.40 22.91
CA LEU A 20 45.85 -19.51 23.45
C LEU A 20 44.47 -19.72 22.80
N LEU A 21 44.44 -20.03 21.50
CA LEU A 21 43.18 -20.34 20.80
C LEU A 21 42.62 -21.72 21.17
N TRP A 22 43.47 -22.70 21.51
CA TRP A 22 43.03 -24.04 21.95
C TRP A 22 42.55 -24.08 23.40
N LEU A 23 43.19 -23.30 24.31
CA LEU A 23 42.73 -23.12 25.69
C LEU A 23 41.40 -22.35 25.76
N GLY A 24 41.21 -21.33 24.92
CA GLY A 24 39.93 -20.61 24.82
C GLY A 24 38.79 -21.48 24.28
N TYR A 25 39.07 -22.36 23.31
CA TYR A 25 38.10 -23.29 22.74
C TYR A 25 37.71 -24.43 23.72
N SER A 26 38.63 -24.86 24.58
CA SER A 26 38.38 -25.89 25.59
C SER A 26 37.65 -25.37 26.84
N LEU A 27 37.79 -24.08 27.17
CA LEU A 27 37.02 -23.41 28.23
C LEU A 27 35.59 -23.07 27.81
N LEU A 28 35.34 -22.69 26.54
CA LEU A 28 33.97 -22.47 26.05
C LEU A 28 33.15 -23.75 25.89
N LYS A 29 33.78 -24.91 25.64
CA LYS A 29 33.09 -26.21 25.59
C LYS A 29 32.63 -26.75 26.95
N ARG A 30 33.04 -26.13 28.07
CA ARG A 30 32.58 -26.51 29.42
C ARG A 30 31.36 -25.73 29.93
N PHE A 31 30.78 -24.81 29.15
CA PHE A 31 29.62 -24.00 29.57
C PHE A 31 28.38 -24.07 28.66
N THR A 32 28.31 -25.04 27.75
CA THR A 32 27.06 -25.36 27.04
C THR A 32 26.76 -26.85 27.13
N ALA A 33 26.32 -27.27 28.32
CA ALA A 33 25.42 -28.40 28.44
C ALA A 33 24.00 -27.82 28.54
N VAL A 34 23.21 -28.01 27.48
CA VAL A 34 21.76 -27.80 27.53
C VAL A 34 21.22 -28.94 28.39
N VAL A 35 20.76 -28.62 29.60
CA VAL A 35 19.94 -29.56 30.39
C VAL A 35 18.52 -29.43 29.85
N GLU A 36 18.04 -30.45 29.15
CA GLU A 36 16.61 -30.62 28.91
C GLU A 36 15.93 -30.89 30.26
N LEU A 37 15.11 -29.93 30.71
CA LEU A 37 14.25 -30.12 31.88
C LEU A 37 12.99 -30.86 31.43
N ASP A 38 12.67 -31.95 32.13
CA ASP A 38 11.40 -32.63 32.00
C ASP A 38 10.22 -31.73 32.42
N GLU A 39 8.99 -32.18 32.16
CA GLU A 39 7.77 -31.42 32.45
C GLU A 39 7.64 -31.01 33.93
N ALA A 40 8.23 -31.78 34.86
CA ALA A 40 8.26 -31.44 36.27
C ALA A 40 9.26 -30.31 36.58
N GLY A 41 10.42 -30.29 35.92
CA GLY A 41 11.42 -29.23 36.01
C GLY A 41 10.95 -27.90 35.44
N GLN A 42 10.18 -27.92 34.34
CA GLN A 42 9.59 -26.70 33.75
C GLN A 42 8.52 -26.08 34.67
N ALA A 43 7.70 -26.91 35.31
CA ALA A 43 6.69 -26.45 36.28
C ALA A 43 7.31 -25.82 37.54
N GLN A 44 8.48 -26.29 37.98
CA GLN A 44 9.20 -25.73 39.13
C GLN A 44 9.83 -24.37 38.80
N LEU A 45 10.37 -24.19 37.59
CA LEU A 45 10.94 -22.94 37.13
C LEU A 45 9.86 -21.85 36.97
N GLN A 46 8.68 -22.22 36.46
CA GLN A 46 7.54 -21.32 36.35
C GLN A 46 7.00 -20.87 37.73
N ARG A 47 7.00 -21.77 38.73
CA ARG A 47 6.66 -21.43 40.12
C ARG A 47 7.71 -20.54 40.79
N ALA A 48 8.99 -20.69 40.46
CA ALA A 48 10.06 -19.83 40.98
C ALA A 48 9.99 -18.41 40.39
N LEU A 49 9.69 -18.28 39.09
CA LEU A 49 9.49 -16.97 38.43
C LEU A 49 8.26 -16.23 38.96
N LEU A 50 7.15 -16.94 39.23
CA LEU A 50 5.96 -16.37 39.86
C LEU A 50 6.17 -15.97 41.33
N ARG A 51 7.10 -16.60 42.05
CA ARG A 51 7.50 -16.20 43.41
C ARG A 51 8.45 -15.00 43.40
N GLY A 52 9.29 -14.85 42.37
CA GLY A 52 10.15 -13.68 42.17
C GLY A 52 9.35 -12.40 41.87
N ALA A 53 8.29 -12.51 41.09
CA ALA A 53 7.39 -11.39 40.76
C ALA A 53 6.56 -10.87 41.97
N LYS A 54 6.44 -11.66 43.05
CA LYS A 54 5.74 -11.26 44.29
C LYS A 54 6.63 -10.55 45.32
N ARG A 55 7.93 -10.40 45.07
CA ARG A 55 8.88 -9.78 46.03
C ARG A 55 9.23 -8.32 45.77
N THR A 56 8.72 -7.70 44.70
CA THR A 56 8.97 -6.28 44.37
C THR A 56 7.78 -5.34 44.58
N ALA A 57 6.73 -5.80 45.26
CA ALA A 57 5.56 -4.97 45.60
C ALA A 57 5.34 -4.92 47.13
N ALA A 58 6.09 -4.05 47.82
CA ALA A 58 5.81 -3.56 49.19
C ALA A 58 6.55 -2.22 49.40
N ALA A 59 5.90 -1.08 49.09
CA ALA A 59 5.34 -0.07 50.04
C ALA A 59 6.34 1.04 50.47
N PRO A 60 5.93 2.31 50.78
CA PRO A 60 4.64 2.69 51.35
C PRO A 60 3.89 3.88 50.70
N ALA A 61 2.65 4.01 51.16
CA ALA A 61 1.60 4.91 50.72
C ALA A 61 1.71 6.35 51.29
N ALA A 62 1.22 7.32 50.52
CA ALA A 62 0.71 8.58 51.04
C ALA A 62 -0.74 8.75 50.55
N LYS A 63 -1.64 9.01 51.49
CA LYS A 63 -3.09 9.09 51.36
C LYS A 63 -3.53 10.27 50.50
N THR A 64 -4.51 10.07 49.61
CA THR A 64 -5.54 11.08 49.33
C THR A 64 -6.81 10.39 48.85
N LYS A 65 -7.94 10.81 49.43
CA LYS A 65 -9.25 10.16 49.38
C LYS A 65 -9.88 10.26 47.98
N ALA A 66 -10.39 9.14 47.49
CA ALA A 66 -11.38 9.11 46.42
C ALA A 66 -12.78 9.20 47.06
N ASN A 67 -13.59 10.16 46.60
CA ASN A 67 -15.04 10.11 46.76
C ASN A 67 -15.63 9.57 45.45
N GLY A 68 -16.42 8.52 45.59
CA GLY A 68 -17.12 7.84 44.51
C GLY A 68 -18.27 8.68 43.93
N PHE A 69 -18.60 8.34 42.69
CA PHE A 69 -19.76 8.86 41.98
C PHE A 69 -20.76 7.70 41.89
N ASP A 70 -21.94 7.88 42.49
CA ASP A 70 -23.09 6.99 42.42
C ASP A 70 -24.18 7.67 41.56
N PRO A 71 -24.85 6.99 40.61
CA PRO A 71 -25.80 7.60 39.71
C PRO A 71 -27.24 7.34 40.16
N ALA A 72 -27.96 8.37 40.61
CA ALA A 72 -29.42 8.43 40.53
C ALA A 72 -29.99 9.83 40.79
N LEU A 73 -31.10 10.09 40.11
CA LEU A 73 -32.19 11.04 40.39
C LEU A 73 -32.11 12.48 39.84
N ALA A 74 -32.92 12.61 38.78
CA ALA A 74 -33.61 13.79 38.31
C ALA A 74 -34.48 14.48 39.36
N LEU A 75 -34.71 15.79 39.18
CA LEU A 75 -35.96 16.58 39.30
C LEU A 75 -35.54 18.08 39.32
N GLY A 76 -35.82 18.87 38.26
CA GLY A 76 -36.90 19.89 38.21
C GLY A 76 -36.49 21.19 38.95
N GLU A 77 -36.54 22.42 38.43
CA GLU A 77 -37.51 23.04 37.54
C GLU A 77 -36.96 24.32 36.85
N LYS A 78 -37.40 24.49 35.58
CA LYS A 78 -37.99 25.68 34.92
C LYS A 78 -37.45 27.08 35.24
N GLN A 79 -36.87 27.71 34.20
CA GLN A 79 -37.29 29.05 33.80
C GLN A 79 -37.49 29.15 32.29
N LYS A 80 -38.68 29.66 31.94
CA LYS A 80 -39.24 29.82 30.59
C LYS A 80 -38.42 30.78 29.74
N LYS A 81 -38.05 30.38 28.52
CA LYS A 81 -37.86 31.32 27.40
C LYS A 81 -38.69 30.86 26.21
N LYS A 82 -39.45 31.84 25.70
CA LYS A 82 -40.42 31.79 24.61
C LYS A 82 -39.84 31.14 23.35
N VAL A 83 -40.60 30.20 22.81
CA VAL A 83 -40.45 29.67 21.46
C VAL A 83 -41.02 30.70 20.48
N THR A 84 -40.20 31.13 19.53
CA THR A 84 -40.64 31.80 18.29
C THR A 84 -40.28 30.92 17.11
N ALA A 85 -41.22 30.84 16.18
CA ALA A 85 -41.32 30.01 14.98
C ALA A 85 -40.05 30.00 14.07
N PRO A 86 -39.91 28.99 13.18
CA PRO A 86 -38.72 28.84 12.34
C PRO A 86 -38.65 29.98 11.33
N VAL A 87 -37.51 30.66 11.31
CA VAL A 87 -37.20 31.71 10.34
C VAL A 87 -37.05 31.06 8.98
N ALA A 88 -37.93 31.47 8.06
CA ALA A 88 -37.89 31.12 6.65
C ALA A 88 -36.51 31.37 6.04
N ALA A 89 -36.10 30.47 5.15
CA ALA A 89 -34.89 30.58 4.36
C ALA A 89 -34.79 31.96 3.69
N VAL A 90 -33.83 32.76 4.13
CA VAL A 90 -33.46 33.99 3.45
C VAL A 90 -32.68 33.59 2.19
N ALA A 91 -33.36 33.67 1.05
CA ALA A 91 -32.71 33.60 -0.25
C ALA A 91 -31.58 34.65 -0.33
N PRO A 92 -30.43 34.31 -0.95
CA PRO A 92 -29.33 35.26 -1.08
C PRO A 92 -29.80 36.48 -1.87
N PRO A 93 -29.30 37.69 -1.56
CA PRO A 93 -29.69 38.88 -2.30
C PRO A 93 -29.30 38.67 -3.77
N LYS A 94 -30.29 38.79 -4.67
CA LYS A 94 -30.07 38.86 -6.11
C LYS A 94 -29.09 39.99 -6.36
N ALA A 95 -27.83 39.64 -6.59
CA ALA A 95 -26.83 40.57 -7.06
C ALA A 95 -27.36 41.16 -8.37
N ALA A 96 -27.58 42.47 -8.36
CA ALA A 96 -27.82 43.22 -9.57
C ALA A 96 -26.75 42.82 -10.60
N ALA A 97 -27.20 42.42 -11.79
CA ALA A 97 -26.37 42.08 -12.92
C ALA A 97 -25.62 43.33 -13.42
N GLY A 98 -24.64 43.78 -12.64
CA GLY A 98 -23.57 44.63 -13.14
C GLY A 98 -22.67 43.75 -13.99
N LYS A 99 -22.49 44.13 -15.26
CA LYS A 99 -21.49 43.57 -16.17
C LYS A 99 -20.10 43.64 -15.52
N LYS A 100 -19.73 42.66 -14.71
CA LYS A 100 -18.33 42.43 -14.31
C LYS A 100 -17.62 41.91 -15.55
N GLY A 101 -16.74 42.74 -16.12
CA GLY A 101 -15.84 42.29 -17.17
C GLY A 101 -15.18 40.97 -16.75
N LYS A 102 -15.15 39.99 -17.66
CA LYS A 102 -14.37 38.76 -17.49
C LYS A 102 -12.95 39.19 -17.12
N LYS A 103 -12.54 39.01 -15.85
CA LYS A 103 -11.12 38.91 -15.54
C LYS A 103 -10.64 37.72 -16.37
N ASP A 104 -9.69 37.94 -17.26
CA ASP A 104 -9.15 36.88 -18.10
C ASP A 104 -8.67 35.75 -17.18
N ALA A 105 -9.40 34.63 -17.20
CA ALA A 105 -9.02 33.44 -16.45
C ALA A 105 -7.67 32.96 -16.97
N LEU A 106 -6.76 32.58 -16.06
CA LEU A 106 -5.46 32.07 -16.48
C LEU A 106 -5.64 30.81 -17.35
N PRO A 107 -4.80 30.61 -18.38
CA PRO A 107 -4.83 29.40 -19.18
C PRO A 107 -4.73 28.13 -18.33
N ALA A 108 -5.58 27.14 -18.62
CA ALA A 108 -5.60 25.88 -17.88
C ALA A 108 -4.35 25.01 -18.16
N HIS A 109 -4.06 24.12 -17.23
CA HIS A 109 -3.16 22.99 -17.44
C HIS A 109 -3.79 21.91 -18.33
N LYS A 110 -2.96 21.03 -18.91
CA LYS A 110 -3.44 19.93 -19.75
C LYS A 110 -3.45 18.64 -18.94
N TYR A 111 -4.64 18.08 -18.71
CA TYR A 111 -4.83 16.78 -18.07
C TYR A 111 -4.78 15.69 -19.15
N LEU A 112 -3.93 14.68 -18.95
CA LEU A 112 -3.77 13.54 -19.86
C LEU A 112 -4.41 12.29 -19.27
N ASP A 113 -4.94 11.42 -20.13
CA ASP A 113 -5.59 10.15 -19.74
C ASP A 113 -4.62 9.15 -19.09
N ASN A 114 -3.31 9.36 -19.19
CA ASN A 114 -2.29 8.57 -18.49
C ASN A 114 -2.08 9.01 -17.03
N GLY A 115 -2.93 9.89 -16.51
CA GLY A 115 -2.89 10.37 -15.13
C GLY A 115 -1.93 11.53 -14.86
N LEU A 116 -1.22 12.04 -15.89
CA LEU A 116 -0.32 13.18 -15.76
C LEU A 116 -0.99 14.50 -16.17
N LEU A 117 -0.72 15.54 -15.40
CA LEU A 117 -1.04 16.93 -15.69
C LEU A 117 0.23 17.57 -16.26
N VAL A 118 0.16 18.14 -17.46
CA VAL A 118 1.23 18.93 -18.07
C VAL A 118 1.04 20.38 -17.70
N VAL A 119 2.08 20.97 -17.09
CA VAL A 119 2.05 22.34 -16.62
C VAL A 119 2.00 23.30 -17.79
N ASN A 120 1.11 24.27 -17.68
CA ASN A 120 1.06 25.44 -18.55
C ASN A 120 1.77 26.59 -17.82
N PRO A 121 2.93 27.07 -18.30
CA PRO A 121 3.66 28.17 -17.65
C PRO A 121 2.86 29.47 -17.52
N LYS A 122 1.80 29.64 -18.32
CA LYS A 122 0.90 30.81 -18.24
C LYS A 122 -0.26 30.58 -17.26
N GLY A 123 -0.52 29.34 -16.87
CA GLY A 123 -1.50 28.95 -15.86
C GLY A 123 -0.99 29.17 -14.43
N GLN A 124 -1.84 28.97 -13.43
CA GLN A 124 -1.42 29.06 -12.02
C GLN A 124 -0.50 27.90 -11.61
N HIS A 125 -0.01 27.87 -10.37
CA HIS A 125 0.78 26.73 -9.92
C HIS A 125 -0.10 25.46 -9.87
N PRO A 126 0.32 24.33 -10.49
CA PRO A 126 -0.54 23.16 -10.69
C PRO A 126 -1.06 22.53 -9.40
N ILE A 127 -0.30 22.64 -8.31
CA ILE A 127 -0.72 22.10 -7.01
C ILE A 127 -2.02 22.74 -6.52
N TYR A 128 -2.30 24.02 -6.84
CA TYR A 128 -3.60 24.61 -6.48
C TYR A 128 -4.76 23.87 -7.15
N ASP A 129 -4.67 23.64 -8.46
CA ASP A 129 -5.70 22.92 -9.23
C ASP A 129 -5.85 21.47 -8.73
N LEU A 130 -4.73 20.82 -8.38
CA LEU A 130 -4.72 19.44 -7.90
C LEU A 130 -5.36 19.30 -6.51
N LEU A 131 -5.14 20.26 -5.61
CA LEU A 131 -5.79 20.32 -4.30
C LEU A 131 -7.31 20.54 -4.43
N GLU A 132 -7.72 21.47 -5.30
CA GLU A 132 -9.14 21.76 -5.55
C GLU A 132 -9.83 20.54 -6.16
N LYS A 133 -9.30 20.01 -7.27
CA LYS A 133 -9.85 18.82 -7.94
C LYS A 133 -9.88 17.60 -7.02
N GLY A 134 -8.82 17.37 -6.24
CA GLY A 134 -8.78 16.29 -5.26
C GLY A 134 -9.92 16.41 -4.26
N LYS A 135 -10.16 17.62 -3.73
CA LYS A 135 -11.25 17.89 -2.81
C LYS A 135 -12.63 17.67 -3.46
N GLU A 136 -12.85 18.16 -4.67
CA GLU A 136 -14.12 17.97 -5.40
C GLU A 136 -14.45 16.48 -5.59
N VAL A 137 -13.46 15.67 -5.99
CA VAL A 137 -13.64 14.23 -6.17
C VAL A 137 -13.96 13.53 -4.83
N TRP A 138 -13.29 13.94 -3.75
CA TRP A 138 -13.56 13.39 -2.41
C TRP A 138 -14.94 13.76 -1.88
N ASP A 139 -15.32 15.04 -1.96
CA ASP A 139 -16.62 15.51 -1.49
C ASP A 139 -17.75 14.81 -2.27
N GLY A 140 -17.64 14.73 -3.60
CA GLY A 140 -18.60 14.00 -4.42
C GLY A 140 -18.67 12.49 -4.13
N LYS A 141 -17.58 11.88 -3.64
CA LYS A 141 -17.59 10.49 -3.17
C LYS A 141 -18.38 10.33 -1.88
N LEU A 142 -18.22 11.25 -0.92
CA LEU A 142 -18.95 11.23 0.34
C LEU A 142 -20.44 11.54 0.16
N GLU A 143 -20.77 12.47 -0.72
CA GLU A 143 -22.17 12.87 -1.00
C GLU A 143 -22.99 11.74 -1.61
N ARG A 144 -22.38 10.93 -2.49
CA ARG A 144 -23.06 9.81 -3.16
C ARG A 144 -23.18 8.53 -2.32
N ALA A 145 -22.53 8.46 -1.16
CA ALA A 145 -22.52 7.25 -0.34
C ALA A 145 -23.92 6.86 0.14
N SER A 146 -24.36 5.65 -0.22
CA SER A 146 -25.65 5.03 0.14
C SER A 146 -25.92 5.12 1.63
N LYS A 147 -27.18 5.41 1.99
CA LYS A 147 -27.65 5.55 3.38
C LYS A 147 -28.56 4.41 3.82
N THR A 148 -29.23 3.76 2.88
CA THR A 148 -30.11 2.60 3.13
C THR A 148 -29.66 1.38 2.34
N LEU A 149 -30.14 0.20 2.74
CA LEU A 149 -29.85 -1.05 2.03
C LEU A 149 -30.37 -1.00 0.60
N GLY A 150 -31.61 -0.52 0.38
CA GLY A 150 -32.17 -0.32 -0.95
C GLY A 150 -31.30 0.56 -1.85
N GLN A 151 -30.83 1.71 -1.34
CA GLN A 151 -29.90 2.58 -2.07
C GLN A 151 -28.60 1.85 -2.44
N ALA A 152 -28.02 1.08 -1.51
CA ALA A 152 -26.80 0.32 -1.76
C ALA A 152 -26.99 -0.80 -2.79
N VAL A 153 -28.17 -1.43 -2.81
CA VAL A 153 -28.52 -2.41 -3.86
C VAL A 153 -28.62 -1.73 -5.23
N ASP A 154 -29.31 -0.59 -5.30
CA ASP A 154 -29.51 0.13 -6.55
C ASP A 154 -28.20 0.71 -7.09
N GLU A 155 -27.36 1.24 -6.21
CA GLU A 155 -26.01 1.70 -6.57
C GLU A 155 -25.13 0.54 -7.04
N TYR A 156 -25.21 -0.63 -6.39
CA TYR A 156 -24.51 -1.83 -6.85
C TYR A 156 -24.96 -2.25 -8.25
N ARG A 157 -26.28 -2.28 -8.51
CA ARG A 157 -26.84 -2.60 -9.84
C ARG A 157 -26.39 -1.58 -10.88
N ARG A 158 -26.44 -0.29 -10.56
CA ARG A 158 -26.01 0.79 -11.44
C ARG A 158 -24.53 0.67 -11.82
N ARG A 159 -23.68 0.23 -10.88
CA ARG A 159 -22.22 0.11 -11.10
C ARG A 159 -21.83 -1.16 -11.86
N TYR A 160 -22.47 -2.29 -11.55
CA TYR A 160 -21.97 -3.62 -11.97
C TYR A 160 -22.94 -4.43 -12.82
N ASP A 161 -24.10 -3.87 -13.15
CA ASP A 161 -25.11 -4.46 -14.03
C ASP A 161 -25.56 -5.87 -13.60
N ARG A 162 -25.69 -6.08 -12.27
CA ARG A 162 -26.12 -7.35 -11.67
C ARG A 162 -26.66 -7.15 -10.26
N ALA A 163 -27.37 -8.15 -9.75
CA ALA A 163 -27.78 -8.18 -8.35
C ALA A 163 -26.57 -8.40 -7.42
N PRO A 164 -26.57 -7.81 -6.20
CA PRO A 164 -25.57 -8.09 -5.17
C PRO A 164 -25.52 -9.58 -4.79
N PRO A 165 -24.40 -10.07 -4.24
CA PRO A 165 -24.31 -11.47 -3.79
C PRO A 165 -25.20 -11.74 -2.58
N LYS A 166 -25.64 -12.99 -2.42
CA LYS A 166 -26.32 -13.45 -1.21
C LYS A 166 -25.49 -13.10 0.03
N GLY A 167 -26.17 -12.68 1.12
CA GLY A 167 -25.52 -12.15 2.32
C GLY A 167 -25.18 -10.65 2.25
N PHE A 168 -25.55 -9.94 1.18
CA PHE A 168 -25.35 -8.50 1.05
C PHE A 168 -26.05 -7.68 2.15
N ASP A 169 -27.23 -8.11 2.60
CA ASP A 169 -27.94 -7.57 3.75
C ASP A 169 -27.15 -7.71 5.06
N ARG A 170 -26.51 -8.88 5.28
CA ARG A 170 -25.67 -9.14 6.46
C ARG A 170 -24.38 -8.31 6.43
N TRP A 171 -23.76 -8.18 5.26
CA TRP A 171 -22.64 -7.27 5.05
C TRP A 171 -23.04 -5.81 5.30
N TRP A 172 -24.22 -5.39 4.84
CA TRP A 172 -24.73 -4.04 5.06
C TRP A 172 -25.00 -3.78 6.54
N ALA A 173 -25.60 -4.73 7.25
CA ALA A 173 -25.81 -4.65 8.69
C ALA A 173 -24.48 -4.50 9.45
N TYR A 174 -23.43 -5.23 9.03
CA TYR A 174 -22.07 -5.04 9.56
C TYR A 174 -21.56 -3.62 9.27
N ALA A 175 -21.66 -3.16 8.02
CA ALA A 175 -21.21 -1.84 7.62
C ALA A 175 -21.88 -0.72 8.43
N GLN A 176 -23.20 -0.80 8.65
CA GLN A 176 -23.94 0.14 9.49
C GLN A 176 -23.52 0.07 10.95
N LYS A 177 -23.51 -1.14 11.55
CA LYS A 177 -23.13 -1.36 12.95
C LYS A 177 -21.76 -0.78 13.28
N HIS A 178 -20.81 -0.90 12.35
CA HIS A 178 -19.42 -0.45 12.54
C HIS A 178 -19.12 0.92 11.91
N ASN A 179 -20.15 1.63 11.42
CA ASN A 179 -20.03 2.95 10.80
C ASN A 179 -18.98 2.97 9.67
N VAL A 180 -19.07 2.04 8.71
CA VAL A 180 -18.23 2.03 7.51
C VAL A 180 -18.76 3.09 6.55
N GLN A 181 -17.97 4.15 6.34
CA GLN A 181 -18.44 5.39 5.70
C GLN A 181 -18.39 5.39 4.16
N LEU A 182 -17.73 4.39 3.55
CA LEU A 182 -17.66 4.22 2.09
C LEU A 182 -18.27 2.87 1.68
N PRO A 183 -19.60 2.70 1.81
CA PRO A 183 -20.26 1.42 1.53
C PRO A 183 -20.33 1.08 0.03
N ASP A 184 -20.16 2.03 -0.88
CA ASP A 184 -20.24 1.77 -2.33
C ASP A 184 -18.89 1.63 -3.02
N GLU A 185 -17.78 1.92 -2.31
CA GLU A 185 -16.45 2.03 -2.90
C GLU A 185 -15.70 0.68 -2.88
N TYR A 186 -16.27 -0.30 -3.61
CA TYR A 186 -15.76 -1.67 -3.78
C TYR A 186 -15.46 -2.02 -5.25
N ASP A 187 -15.28 -1.02 -6.11
CA ASP A 187 -15.03 -1.20 -7.54
C ASP A 187 -13.80 -2.07 -7.83
N GLN A 188 -12.78 -2.01 -6.97
CA GLN A 188 -11.57 -2.81 -7.12
C GLN A 188 -11.86 -4.32 -7.12
N ILE A 189 -12.72 -4.80 -6.20
CA ILE A 189 -13.15 -6.21 -6.16
C ILE A 189 -13.79 -6.59 -7.48
N ASN A 190 -14.75 -5.78 -7.95
CA ASN A 190 -15.52 -6.09 -9.15
C ASN A 190 -14.65 -6.03 -10.41
N LYS A 191 -13.72 -5.08 -10.51
CA LYS A 191 -12.72 -4.99 -11.59
C LYS A 191 -11.84 -6.25 -11.64
N ASP A 192 -11.34 -6.69 -10.49
CA ASP A 192 -10.49 -7.88 -10.40
C ASP A 192 -11.24 -9.17 -10.72
N LEU A 193 -12.52 -9.26 -10.32
CA LEU A 193 -13.36 -10.43 -10.58
C LEU A 193 -13.99 -10.44 -11.98
N THR A 194 -13.96 -9.31 -12.72
CA THR A 194 -14.58 -9.16 -14.04
C THR A 194 -14.23 -10.29 -15.01
N PRO A 195 -12.95 -10.66 -15.21
CA PRO A 195 -12.60 -11.72 -16.15
C PRO A 195 -13.19 -13.10 -15.79
N PHE A 196 -13.49 -13.35 -14.52
CA PHE A 196 -13.97 -14.65 -14.07
C PHE A 196 -15.47 -14.85 -14.26
N HIS A 197 -16.24 -13.77 -14.44
CA HIS A 197 -17.69 -13.88 -14.67
C HIS A 197 -18.03 -14.61 -15.98
N ALA A 198 -17.13 -14.58 -16.97
CA ALA A 198 -17.29 -15.31 -18.22
C ALA A 198 -17.04 -16.83 -18.12
N LEU A 199 -16.49 -17.31 -17.00
CA LEU A 199 -16.23 -18.72 -16.76
C LEU A 199 -17.42 -19.37 -16.04
N THR A 200 -17.67 -20.66 -16.28
CA THR A 200 -18.69 -21.40 -15.54
C THR A 200 -18.26 -21.66 -14.10
N PRO A 201 -19.20 -21.85 -13.14
CA PRO A 201 -18.87 -22.17 -11.76
C PRO A 201 -17.92 -23.38 -11.62
N SER A 202 -18.14 -24.45 -12.39
CA SER A 202 -17.27 -25.64 -12.37
C SER A 202 -15.84 -25.36 -12.84
N GLN A 203 -15.67 -24.47 -13.83
CA GLN A 203 -14.34 -24.02 -14.26
C GLN A 203 -13.65 -23.24 -13.15
N ILE A 204 -14.34 -22.30 -12.50
CA ILE A 204 -13.80 -21.54 -11.36
C ILE A 204 -13.39 -22.47 -10.22
N GLN A 205 -14.24 -23.42 -9.82
CA GLN A 205 -13.92 -24.38 -8.77
C GLN A 205 -12.69 -25.22 -9.13
N THR A 206 -12.53 -25.62 -10.40
CA THR A 206 -11.32 -26.30 -10.87
C THR A 206 -10.09 -25.40 -10.77
N LEU A 207 -10.18 -24.15 -11.21
CA LEU A 207 -9.08 -23.18 -11.10
C LEU A 207 -8.67 -22.93 -9.64
N VAL A 208 -9.64 -22.81 -8.72
CA VAL A 208 -9.39 -22.70 -7.27
C VAL A 208 -8.67 -23.92 -6.72
N ARG A 209 -9.10 -25.14 -7.08
CA ARG A 209 -8.41 -26.38 -6.68
C ARG A 209 -6.99 -26.47 -7.24
N THR A 210 -6.80 -26.09 -8.51
CA THR A 210 -5.48 -26.08 -9.15
C THR A 210 -4.57 -25.03 -8.55
N ALA A 211 -5.09 -23.85 -8.20
CA ALA A 211 -4.31 -22.80 -7.56
C ALA A 211 -3.89 -23.20 -6.14
N SER A 212 -4.79 -23.79 -5.35
CA SER A 212 -4.49 -24.17 -3.95
C SER A 212 -3.37 -25.20 -3.81
N SER A 213 -3.09 -25.98 -4.86
CA SER A 213 -1.97 -26.93 -4.89
C SER A 213 -0.64 -26.33 -5.36
N LYS A 214 -0.57 -25.05 -5.71
CA LYS A 214 0.67 -24.40 -6.14
C LYS A 214 1.51 -23.94 -4.95
N SER A 215 2.83 -23.92 -5.12
CA SER A 215 3.78 -23.44 -4.10
C SER A 215 3.49 -21.97 -3.74
N GLY A 216 3.65 -21.63 -2.45
CA GLY A 216 3.41 -20.28 -1.95
C GLY A 216 1.93 -19.91 -1.86
N MET A 217 1.02 -20.88 -1.84
CA MET A 217 -0.42 -20.63 -1.69
C MET A 217 -0.90 -21.05 -0.31
N TYR A 218 -1.87 -20.32 0.21
CA TYR A 218 -2.70 -20.77 1.33
C TYR A 218 -4.18 -20.60 0.97
N THR A 219 -5.02 -21.49 1.48
CA THR A 219 -6.45 -21.51 1.20
C THR A 219 -7.21 -21.32 2.49
N ILE A 220 -8.21 -20.45 2.49
CA ILE A 220 -9.19 -20.29 3.56
C ILE A 220 -10.52 -20.85 3.05
N SER A 221 -11.15 -21.72 3.84
CA SER A 221 -12.41 -22.38 3.50
C SER A 221 -13.45 -22.09 4.58
N CYS A 222 -14.56 -21.46 4.21
CA CYS A 222 -15.66 -21.16 5.10
C CYS A 222 -16.88 -22.03 4.77
N PRO A 223 -17.52 -22.68 5.75
CA PRO A 223 -18.61 -23.63 5.51
C PRO A 223 -19.97 -22.99 5.17
N GLY A 224 -20.10 -21.68 5.38
CA GLY A 224 -21.31 -20.90 5.10
C GLY A 224 -22.31 -20.84 6.25
N ALA A 225 -23.09 -19.74 6.30
CA ALA A 225 -24.08 -19.45 7.33
C ALA A 225 -25.21 -20.49 7.40
N GLU A 226 -25.57 -21.06 6.24
CA GLU A 226 -26.61 -22.09 6.11
C GLU A 226 -26.06 -23.53 6.26
N SER A 227 -24.81 -23.68 6.68
CA SER A 227 -24.20 -24.98 6.88
C SER A 227 -24.97 -25.82 7.90
N ARG A 228 -25.19 -27.10 7.57
CA ARG A 228 -25.76 -28.08 8.50
C ARG A 228 -24.80 -28.51 9.61
N LEU A 229 -23.57 -27.99 9.59
CA LEU A 229 -22.60 -28.23 10.65
C LEU A 229 -23.08 -27.62 11.98
N PRO A 230 -22.78 -28.27 13.13
CA PRO A 230 -22.98 -27.69 14.45
C PRO A 230 -22.33 -26.29 14.53
N SER A 231 -22.90 -25.36 15.29
CA SER A 231 -22.41 -23.98 15.43
C SER A 231 -20.92 -23.91 15.76
N GLU A 232 -20.43 -24.81 16.61
CA GLU A 232 -19.02 -24.95 17.03
C GLU A 232 -18.07 -25.35 15.88
N LYS A 233 -18.60 -25.83 14.75
CA LYS A 233 -17.85 -26.24 13.55
C LYS A 233 -18.12 -25.35 12.33
N ARG A 234 -18.79 -24.20 12.50
CA ARG A 234 -19.05 -23.23 11.42
C ARG A 234 -17.93 -22.22 11.22
N GLU A 235 -16.80 -22.40 11.88
CA GLU A 235 -15.63 -21.55 11.70
C GLU A 235 -14.96 -21.79 10.34
N CYS A 236 -14.38 -20.74 9.77
CA CYS A 236 -13.50 -20.90 8.62
C CYS A 236 -12.26 -21.72 9.02
N THR A 237 -11.73 -22.49 8.09
CA THR A 237 -10.50 -23.28 8.26
C THR A 237 -9.47 -22.83 7.24
N PHE A 238 -8.21 -23.22 7.41
CA PHE A 238 -7.18 -22.91 6.43
C PHE A 238 -6.22 -24.06 6.17
N LYS A 239 -5.55 -23.99 5.01
CA LYS A 239 -4.47 -24.91 4.62
C LYS A 239 -3.36 -24.12 3.93
N VAL A 240 -2.13 -24.27 4.41
CA VAL A 240 -0.94 -23.69 3.77
C VAL A 240 -0.23 -24.74 2.92
N ASN A 241 0.02 -24.45 1.65
CA ASN A 241 0.89 -25.26 0.83
C ASN A 241 2.37 -24.90 1.10
N THR A 242 3.05 -25.78 1.81
CA THR A 242 4.44 -25.58 2.22
C THR A 242 5.46 -26.16 1.23
N GLU A 243 5.00 -26.81 0.17
CA GLU A 243 5.86 -27.36 -0.87
C GLU A 243 6.65 -26.23 -1.56
N GLY A 244 7.96 -26.43 -1.73
CA GLY A 244 8.86 -25.44 -2.32
C GLY A 244 9.21 -24.22 -1.43
N LEU A 245 8.59 -24.08 -0.25
CA LEU A 245 8.90 -22.98 0.67
C LEU A 245 10.09 -23.31 1.58
N ASN A 246 11.01 -22.36 1.71
CA ASN A 246 12.05 -22.42 2.75
C ASN A 246 11.45 -22.07 4.14
N ALA A 247 12.28 -22.14 5.20
CA ALA A 247 11.81 -21.90 6.56
C ALA A 247 11.14 -20.52 6.76
N GLU A 248 11.71 -19.47 6.17
CA GLU A 248 11.13 -18.13 6.24
C GLU A 248 9.82 -18.05 5.45
N GLY A 249 9.76 -18.63 4.25
CA GLY A 249 8.54 -18.69 3.45
C GLY A 249 7.39 -19.40 4.17
N LYS A 250 7.67 -20.51 4.87
CA LYS A 250 6.67 -21.21 5.70
C LYS A 250 6.18 -20.32 6.84
N LYS A 251 7.08 -19.64 7.53
CA LYS A 251 6.76 -18.71 8.62
C LYS A 251 5.90 -17.53 8.13
N VAL A 252 6.28 -16.91 7.02
CA VAL A 252 5.56 -15.79 6.40
C VAL A 252 4.16 -16.22 5.95
N ALA A 253 4.03 -17.37 5.29
CA ALA A 253 2.73 -17.91 4.87
C ALA A 253 1.81 -18.17 6.07
N ASN A 254 2.32 -18.79 7.14
CA ASN A 254 1.56 -19.01 8.38
C ASN A 254 1.14 -17.68 9.03
N MET A 255 2.05 -16.71 9.15
CA MET A 255 1.73 -15.40 9.72
C MET A 255 0.62 -14.68 8.94
N ARG A 256 0.66 -14.76 7.61
CA ARG A 256 -0.31 -14.10 6.73
C ARG A 256 -1.68 -14.75 6.80
N VAL A 257 -1.75 -16.09 6.80
CA VAL A 257 -3.05 -16.77 6.95
C VAL A 257 -3.67 -16.52 8.31
N GLU A 258 -2.89 -16.54 9.39
CA GLU A 258 -3.38 -16.19 10.74
C GLU A 258 -3.93 -14.76 10.79
N ALA A 259 -3.27 -13.81 10.13
CA ALA A 259 -3.75 -12.44 10.05
C ALA A 259 -5.08 -12.32 9.27
N GLN A 260 -5.24 -13.07 8.17
CA GLN A 260 -6.51 -13.13 7.43
C GLN A 260 -7.62 -13.80 8.25
N MET A 261 -7.32 -14.91 8.93
CA MET A 261 -8.26 -15.58 9.83
C MET A 261 -8.72 -14.65 10.96
N GLY A 262 -7.80 -13.83 11.49
CA GLY A 262 -8.10 -12.81 12.50
C GLY A 262 -8.99 -11.66 12.01
N LEU A 263 -9.02 -11.36 10.72
CA LEU A 263 -9.99 -10.44 10.11
C LEU A 263 -11.37 -11.10 9.95
N LEU A 264 -11.40 -12.37 9.54
CA LEU A 264 -12.66 -13.05 9.24
C LEU A 264 -13.42 -13.51 10.49
N ARG A 265 -12.74 -13.65 11.64
CA ARG A 265 -13.31 -14.21 12.87
C ARG A 265 -14.68 -13.64 13.23
N ASP A 266 -14.83 -12.32 13.20
CA ASP A 266 -16.04 -11.63 13.67
C ASP A 266 -17.22 -11.72 12.68
N VAL A 267 -16.95 -12.13 11.43
CA VAL A 267 -17.95 -12.24 10.35
C VAL A 267 -18.08 -13.65 9.80
N ALA A 268 -17.31 -14.62 10.29
CA ALA A 268 -17.22 -15.96 9.72
C ALA A 268 -18.59 -16.67 9.65
N ALA A 269 -19.42 -16.50 10.68
CA ALA A 269 -20.77 -17.06 10.74
C ALA A 269 -21.74 -16.42 9.73
N GLU A 270 -21.43 -15.21 9.25
CA GLU A 270 -22.24 -14.44 8.31
C GLU A 270 -21.83 -14.65 6.85
N LEU A 271 -20.74 -15.39 6.59
CA LEU A 271 -20.26 -15.68 5.24
C LEU A 271 -21.09 -16.76 4.56
N GLU A 272 -21.10 -16.75 3.24
CA GLU A 272 -21.58 -17.89 2.44
C GLU A 272 -20.46 -18.94 2.29
N GLU A 273 -20.78 -20.13 1.79
CA GLU A 273 -19.76 -21.15 1.51
C GLU A 273 -18.76 -20.62 0.48
N VAL A 274 -17.46 -20.65 0.80
CA VAL A 274 -16.41 -20.11 -0.08
C VAL A 274 -15.06 -20.77 0.18
N GLN A 275 -14.28 -20.96 -0.89
CA GLN A 275 -12.86 -21.27 -0.81
C GLN A 275 -12.05 -20.16 -1.46
N ALA A 276 -11.15 -19.57 -0.70
CA ALA A 276 -10.41 -18.39 -1.03
C ALA A 276 -8.90 -18.71 -1.02
N VAL A 277 -8.23 -18.65 -2.18
CA VAL A 277 -6.80 -18.95 -2.33
C VAL A 277 -5.99 -17.67 -2.37
N PHE A 278 -4.96 -17.58 -1.53
CA PHE A 278 -4.10 -16.42 -1.41
C PHE A 278 -2.66 -16.78 -1.75
N TYR A 279 -1.99 -15.85 -2.43
CA TYR A 279 -0.55 -15.90 -2.64
C TYR A 279 0.20 -15.35 -1.43
N SER A 280 1.20 -16.08 -0.97
CA SER A 280 1.91 -15.82 0.28
C SER A 280 3.15 -14.95 0.16
N HIS A 281 3.52 -14.46 -1.04
CA HIS A 281 4.67 -13.54 -1.21
C HIS A 281 4.25 -12.08 -1.29
N ASP A 282 5.21 -11.16 -1.11
CA ASP A 282 5.04 -9.71 -1.05
C ASP A 282 5.05 -9.04 -2.45
N VAL A 283 4.94 -9.83 -3.51
CA VAL A 283 4.95 -9.37 -4.90
C VAL A 283 3.74 -9.89 -5.66
N PRO A 284 3.33 -9.24 -6.77
CA PRO A 284 2.31 -9.77 -7.66
C PRO A 284 2.70 -11.15 -8.22
N TRP A 285 1.72 -12.02 -8.46
CA TRP A 285 1.98 -13.37 -8.97
C TRP A 285 1.51 -13.55 -10.41
N GLN A 286 0.33 -13.03 -10.73
CA GLN A 286 -0.39 -13.51 -11.88
C GLN A 286 -0.29 -12.59 -13.10
N PHE A 287 0.73 -12.83 -13.92
CA PHE A 287 0.92 -12.10 -15.16
C PHE A 287 0.15 -12.74 -16.33
N VAL A 288 -0.72 -11.98 -17.01
CA VAL A 288 -1.59 -12.48 -18.08
C VAL A 288 -1.59 -11.51 -19.27
N GLY A 289 -1.64 -12.03 -20.49
CA GLY A 289 -1.59 -11.24 -21.72
C GLY A 289 -2.91 -10.52 -22.03
N HIS A 290 -2.82 -9.39 -22.73
CA HIS A 290 -3.95 -8.53 -23.09
C HIS A 290 -5.03 -9.27 -23.89
N GLU A 291 -4.62 -10.05 -24.89
CA GLU A 291 -5.51 -10.81 -25.76
C GLU A 291 -6.31 -11.85 -24.98
N TYR A 292 -5.70 -12.42 -23.93
CA TYR A 292 -6.37 -13.40 -23.08
C TYR A 292 -7.45 -12.73 -22.22
N VAL A 293 -7.11 -11.62 -21.56
CA VAL A 293 -8.07 -10.86 -20.72
C VAL A 293 -9.23 -10.30 -21.55
N SER A 294 -8.92 -9.66 -22.68
CA SER A 294 -9.94 -9.03 -23.55
C SER A 294 -10.95 -10.02 -24.11
N ARG A 295 -10.50 -11.21 -24.55
CA ARG A 295 -11.40 -12.25 -25.06
C ARG A 295 -12.24 -12.89 -23.97
N THR A 296 -11.66 -13.11 -22.80
CA THR A 296 -12.39 -13.63 -21.64
C THR A 296 -13.49 -12.65 -21.22
N CYS A 297 -13.24 -11.33 -21.27
CA CYS A 297 -14.26 -10.33 -20.96
C CYS A 297 -15.36 -10.18 -22.03
N GLY A 298 -15.08 -10.55 -23.29
CA GLY A 298 -16.03 -10.45 -24.40
C GLY A 298 -17.02 -11.62 -24.53
N GLY A 299 -17.03 -12.57 -23.58
CA GLY A 299 -17.92 -13.75 -23.62
C GLY A 299 -17.52 -14.81 -24.66
N THR A 300 -16.44 -14.59 -25.43
CA THR A 300 -15.93 -15.56 -26.39
C THR A 300 -15.06 -16.58 -25.67
N ARG A 301 -15.50 -17.83 -25.65
CA ARG A 301 -14.76 -18.96 -25.09
C ARG A 301 -13.38 -19.04 -25.77
N VAL A 302 -12.31 -18.69 -25.04
CA VAL A 302 -10.93 -18.95 -25.46
C VAL A 302 -10.81 -20.46 -25.61
N ARG A 303 -10.74 -20.96 -26.85
CA ARG A 303 -10.64 -22.41 -27.12
C ARG A 303 -9.18 -22.84 -26.93
N GLY A 304 -8.93 -24.11 -26.68
CA GLY A 304 -7.57 -24.65 -26.47
C GLY A 304 -6.55 -24.32 -27.57
N ALA A 305 -7.00 -23.97 -28.79
CA ALA A 305 -6.14 -23.49 -29.88
C ALA A 305 -5.60 -22.05 -29.67
N ASP A 306 -6.28 -21.21 -28.88
CA ASP A 306 -5.87 -19.84 -28.55
C ASP A 306 -4.76 -19.77 -27.48
N HIS A 307 -4.45 -20.90 -26.82
CA HIS A 307 -3.27 -21.05 -25.95
C HIS A 307 -1.94 -20.97 -26.74
N GLN A 308 -2.02 -20.88 -28.08
CA GLN A 308 -0.91 -20.68 -29.01
C GLN A 308 -0.62 -19.21 -29.35
N LEU A 309 -1.29 -18.24 -28.71
CA LEU A 309 -0.87 -16.85 -28.78
C LEU A 309 0.51 -16.70 -28.10
N ASP A 310 1.58 -16.98 -28.84
CA ASP A 310 2.95 -16.82 -28.37
C ASP A 310 3.34 -15.34 -28.35
N TRP A 311 2.76 -14.61 -27.40
CA TRP A 311 3.19 -13.27 -27.03
C TRP A 311 4.26 -13.31 -25.93
N ALA A 312 4.81 -14.48 -25.59
CA ALA A 312 5.85 -14.58 -24.57
C ALA A 312 7.09 -13.78 -24.98
N HIS A 313 7.36 -13.71 -26.29
CA HIS A 313 8.41 -12.87 -26.84
C HIS A 313 8.22 -11.37 -26.53
N LEU A 314 7.02 -10.88 -26.18
CA LEU A 314 6.79 -9.48 -25.81
C LEU A 314 7.10 -9.18 -24.32
N GLY A 315 7.22 -10.20 -23.46
CA GLY A 315 7.42 -10.02 -22.02
C GLY A 315 6.31 -9.19 -21.39
N TRP A 316 6.67 -8.18 -20.57
CA TRP A 316 5.71 -7.28 -19.91
C TRP A 316 4.74 -6.59 -20.87
N ALA A 317 5.18 -6.27 -22.10
CA ALA A 317 4.34 -5.62 -23.10
C ALA A 317 3.18 -6.50 -23.59
N SER A 318 3.22 -7.82 -23.35
CA SER A 318 2.11 -8.71 -23.70
C SER A 318 0.81 -8.37 -22.95
N ALA A 319 0.88 -7.82 -21.73
CA ALA A 319 -0.29 -7.39 -20.96
C ALA A 319 -0.96 -6.11 -21.49
N CYS A 320 -0.31 -5.40 -22.42
CA CYS A 320 -0.79 -4.13 -22.93
C CYS A 320 -1.53 -4.26 -24.26
N ALA A 321 -2.52 -3.39 -24.48
CA ALA A 321 -3.17 -3.29 -25.79
C ALA A 321 -2.17 -2.89 -26.89
N PRO A 322 -2.33 -3.35 -28.16
CA PRO A 322 -1.35 -3.12 -29.23
C PRO A 322 -0.98 -1.66 -29.49
N HIS A 323 -1.90 -0.72 -29.21
CA HIS A 323 -1.68 0.70 -29.44
C HIS A 323 -0.91 1.40 -28.31
N LYS A 324 -0.71 0.75 -27.15
CA LYS A 324 -0.11 1.35 -25.95
C LYS A 324 1.40 1.52 -26.10
N PRO A 325 2.00 2.58 -25.50
CA PRO A 325 3.43 2.85 -25.57
C PRO A 325 4.34 1.65 -25.27
N LEU A 326 4.06 0.87 -24.21
CA LEU A 326 4.91 -0.29 -23.87
C LEU A 326 4.96 -1.37 -24.98
N ARG A 327 3.91 -1.48 -25.81
CA ARG A 327 3.88 -2.37 -26.99
C ARG A 327 4.64 -1.80 -28.18
N LYS A 328 4.78 -0.48 -28.29
CA LYS A 328 5.25 0.20 -29.51
C LYS A 328 6.69 0.69 -29.44
N SER A 329 7.07 1.29 -28.32
CA SER A 329 8.28 2.12 -28.23
C SER A 329 9.24 1.66 -27.13
N TYR A 330 8.99 0.50 -26.53
CA TYR A 330 9.80 -0.01 -25.43
C TYR A 330 10.97 -0.85 -25.93
N ASP A 331 12.18 -0.42 -25.59
CA ASP A 331 13.40 -1.21 -25.72
C ASP A 331 13.99 -1.49 -24.33
N VAL A 332 14.05 -2.77 -23.97
CA VAL A 332 14.62 -3.24 -22.69
C VAL A 332 16.13 -3.02 -22.60
N LYS A 333 16.82 -2.79 -23.73
CA LYS A 333 18.27 -2.58 -23.76
C LYS A 333 18.64 -1.11 -23.62
N VAL A 334 17.71 -0.19 -23.86
CA VAL A 334 17.95 1.25 -23.81
C VAL A 334 17.48 1.77 -22.46
N LEU A 335 18.42 1.88 -21.52
CA LEU A 335 18.15 2.42 -20.19
C LEU A 335 17.95 3.94 -20.26
N PRO A 336 16.96 4.50 -19.54
CA PRO A 336 16.78 5.93 -19.47
C PRO A 336 17.93 6.58 -18.68
N SER A 337 18.34 7.78 -19.11
CA SER A 337 19.25 8.62 -18.33
C SER A 337 18.49 9.24 -17.16
N LEU A 338 18.87 8.90 -15.92
CA LEU A 338 18.35 9.58 -14.74
C LEU A 338 18.58 11.09 -14.86
N GLN A 339 19.76 11.53 -15.33
CA GLN A 339 20.03 12.95 -15.48
C GLN A 339 19.00 13.65 -16.39
N ASN A 340 18.67 13.04 -17.54
CA ASN A 340 17.70 13.62 -18.46
C ASN A 340 16.28 13.66 -17.88
N ILE A 341 15.87 12.64 -17.11
CA ILE A 341 14.56 12.61 -16.43
C ILE A 341 14.44 13.79 -15.46
N TRP A 342 15.46 14.02 -14.64
CA TRP A 342 15.45 15.08 -13.63
C TRP A 342 15.65 16.48 -14.25
N ASP A 343 16.35 16.59 -15.37
CA ASP A 343 16.58 17.85 -16.10
C ASP A 343 15.38 18.26 -16.99
N GLU A 344 14.31 17.48 -17.03
CA GLU A 344 13.15 17.77 -17.86
C GLU A 344 12.50 19.11 -17.45
N ARG A 345 12.49 20.05 -18.40
CA ARG A 345 11.88 21.38 -18.20
C ARG A 345 10.37 21.37 -18.36
N ALA A 346 9.82 20.42 -19.11
CA ALA A 346 8.38 20.22 -19.17
C ALA A 346 7.93 19.57 -17.86
N LYS A 347 7.27 20.35 -16.99
CA LYS A 347 6.84 19.85 -15.69
C LYS A 347 5.53 19.10 -15.79
N THR A 348 5.47 17.97 -15.10
CA THR A 348 4.30 17.10 -15.02
C THR A 348 4.04 16.69 -13.58
N PHE A 349 2.77 16.53 -13.23
CA PHE A 349 2.31 16.10 -11.89
C PHE A 349 1.25 15.02 -12.03
N ILE A 350 1.10 14.16 -11.04
CA ILE A 350 0.03 13.17 -11.02
C ILE A 350 -1.31 13.85 -10.67
N TRP A 351 -2.31 13.76 -11.54
CA TRP A 351 -3.70 14.13 -11.20
C TRP A 351 -4.60 12.90 -10.98
N ASP A 352 -4.27 11.76 -11.59
CA ASP A 352 -4.87 10.46 -11.33
C ASP A 352 -3.74 9.46 -11.04
N HIS A 353 -3.61 9.07 -9.77
CA HIS A 353 -2.52 8.22 -9.34
C HIS A 353 -2.65 6.79 -9.87
N LYS A 354 -3.87 6.26 -9.99
CA LYS A 354 -4.07 4.89 -10.49
C LYS A 354 -3.72 4.80 -11.97
N ALA A 355 -4.12 5.79 -12.77
CA ALA A 355 -3.72 5.88 -14.16
C ALA A 355 -2.20 6.09 -14.32
N ALA A 356 -1.60 6.88 -13.42
CA ALA A 356 -0.15 7.09 -13.41
C ALA A 356 0.66 5.85 -13.00
N MET A 357 0.05 4.82 -12.39
CA MET A 357 0.73 3.56 -12.05
C MET A 357 0.87 2.59 -13.24
N ASP A 358 0.26 2.89 -14.41
CA ASP A 358 0.17 1.93 -15.52
C ASP A 358 1.44 1.89 -16.40
N PRO A 359 2.25 0.80 -16.37
CA PRO A 359 3.44 0.70 -17.21
C PRO A 359 3.10 0.63 -18.70
N CYS A 360 1.86 0.26 -19.08
CA CYS A 360 1.45 0.25 -20.48
C CYS A 360 1.50 1.66 -21.10
N THR A 361 1.19 2.69 -20.33
CA THR A 361 1.28 4.10 -20.75
C THR A 361 2.55 4.80 -20.31
N HIS A 362 3.25 4.26 -19.31
CA HIS A 362 4.50 4.79 -18.76
C HIS A 362 5.64 3.77 -18.86
N PRO A 363 6.16 3.49 -20.07
CA PRO A 363 7.09 2.38 -20.29
C PRO A 363 8.44 2.55 -19.59
N THR A 364 8.82 3.75 -19.17
CA THR A 364 10.05 3.98 -18.37
C THR A 364 9.99 3.26 -17.01
N MET A 365 8.80 2.96 -16.50
CA MET A 365 8.63 2.25 -15.23
C MET A 365 9.23 0.85 -15.24
N THR A 366 9.26 0.17 -16.38
CA THR A 366 9.85 -1.18 -16.46
C THR A 366 11.36 -1.18 -16.25
N HIS A 367 12.01 -0.02 -16.37
CA HIS A 367 13.44 0.18 -16.08
C HIS A 367 13.67 0.69 -14.67
N LEU A 368 12.84 1.62 -14.21
CA LEU A 368 13.03 2.32 -12.94
C LEU A 368 12.48 1.56 -11.74
N GLN A 369 11.48 0.69 -11.93
CA GLN A 369 10.89 -0.06 -10.83
C GLN A 369 11.55 -1.43 -10.70
N GLY A 370 12.16 -1.68 -9.55
CA GLY A 370 12.98 -2.86 -9.29
C GLY A 370 12.25 -4.19 -9.54
N PHE A 371 10.95 -4.25 -9.21
CA PHE A 371 10.12 -5.42 -9.49
C PHE A 371 10.05 -5.74 -10.99
N LEU A 372 9.83 -4.75 -11.84
CA LEU A 372 9.71 -4.96 -13.28
C LEU A 372 11.09 -5.17 -13.94
N SER A 373 12.05 -4.30 -13.61
CA SER A 373 13.40 -4.30 -14.18
C SER A 373 14.22 -5.52 -13.77
N GLY A 374 14.01 -6.05 -12.57
CA GLY A 374 14.63 -7.28 -12.10
C GLY A 374 14.27 -8.52 -12.94
N HIS A 375 13.19 -8.45 -13.71
CA HIS A 375 12.75 -9.50 -14.64
C HIS A 375 13.15 -9.21 -16.10
N GLY A 376 13.98 -8.19 -16.35
CA GLY A 376 14.41 -7.79 -17.69
C GLY A 376 13.23 -7.45 -18.59
N LYS A 377 13.03 -8.22 -19.67
CA LYS A 377 11.89 -8.01 -20.59
C LYS A 377 10.54 -8.37 -19.94
N GLY A 378 10.56 -9.12 -18.84
CA GLY A 378 9.39 -9.69 -18.21
C GLY A 378 9.16 -11.16 -18.60
N PRO A 379 8.34 -11.88 -17.83
CA PRO A 379 7.99 -13.26 -18.10
C PRO A 379 7.05 -13.39 -19.31
N GLY A 380 6.89 -14.62 -19.81
CA GLY A 380 5.77 -14.94 -20.69
C GLY A 380 4.44 -14.91 -19.93
N PRO A 381 3.33 -14.48 -20.56
CA PRO A 381 2.03 -14.46 -19.90
C PRO A 381 1.56 -15.87 -19.53
N SER A 382 0.89 -16.00 -18.39
CA SER A 382 0.22 -17.23 -17.99
C SER A 382 -0.84 -17.63 -19.02
N LYS A 383 -0.97 -18.94 -19.24
CA LYS A 383 -2.01 -19.55 -20.09
C LYS A 383 -3.33 -19.78 -19.36
N GLU A 384 -3.34 -19.57 -18.04
CA GLU A 384 -4.50 -19.75 -17.18
C GLU A 384 -4.70 -18.53 -16.29
N LEU A 385 -5.99 -18.25 -16.01
CA LEU A 385 -6.40 -17.22 -15.09
C LEU A 385 -7.03 -17.83 -13.82
N TYR A 386 -6.34 -17.76 -12.69
CA TYR A 386 -6.78 -18.19 -11.36
C TYR A 386 -7.35 -17.03 -10.52
N PRO A 387 -8.43 -17.22 -9.75
CA PRO A 387 -8.93 -16.22 -8.81
C PRO A 387 -8.11 -16.26 -7.51
N VAL A 388 -6.84 -15.84 -7.58
CA VAL A 388 -5.91 -15.85 -6.44
C VAL A 388 -5.80 -14.44 -5.85
N MET A 389 -5.90 -14.37 -4.53
CA MET A 389 -5.77 -13.12 -3.79
C MET A 389 -4.31 -12.76 -3.54
N ALA A 390 -3.97 -11.50 -3.77
CA ALA A 390 -2.68 -10.92 -3.41
C ALA A 390 -2.89 -9.63 -2.62
N MET A 391 -1.86 -9.23 -1.88
CA MET A 391 -1.88 -8.00 -1.08
C MET A 391 -1.58 -6.74 -1.90
N CYS A 392 -0.90 -6.91 -3.03
CA CYS A 392 -0.69 -5.88 -4.03
C CYS A 392 -0.68 -6.50 -5.42
N LYS A 393 -0.80 -5.66 -6.45
CA LYS A 393 -0.58 -6.06 -7.84
C LYS A 393 -0.04 -4.87 -8.64
N THR A 394 0.42 -5.08 -9.87
CA THR A 394 0.53 -3.96 -10.84
C THR A 394 -0.66 -3.99 -11.81
N THR A 395 -0.82 -2.96 -12.64
CA THR A 395 -1.85 -2.97 -13.71
C THR A 395 -1.61 -4.05 -14.77
N LEU A 396 -0.41 -4.66 -14.79
CA LEU A 396 -0.06 -5.78 -15.68
C LEU A 396 -0.51 -7.15 -15.13
N HIS A 397 -0.94 -7.19 -13.87
CA HIS A 397 -1.23 -8.44 -13.17
C HIS A 397 -2.72 -8.58 -12.86
N SER A 398 -3.21 -9.83 -12.91
CA SER A 398 -4.61 -10.18 -12.75
C SER A 398 -4.95 -10.73 -11.36
N ASP A 399 -4.03 -10.61 -10.40
CA ASP A 399 -4.31 -10.96 -9.00
C ASP A 399 -5.55 -10.20 -8.48
N VAL A 400 -6.28 -10.82 -7.56
CA VAL A 400 -7.42 -10.22 -6.86
C VAL A 400 -6.92 -9.53 -5.59
N LEU A 401 -7.15 -8.22 -5.45
CA LEU A 401 -6.65 -7.50 -4.29
C LEU A 401 -7.45 -7.83 -3.03
N ALA A 402 -6.77 -8.45 -2.06
CA ALA A 402 -7.26 -8.64 -0.70
C ALA A 402 -6.58 -7.67 0.27
N VAL A 403 -7.12 -7.60 1.49
CA VAL A 403 -6.59 -6.72 2.53
C VAL A 403 -5.23 -7.24 3.02
N SER A 404 -4.25 -6.36 3.17
CA SER A 404 -3.01 -6.67 3.90
C SER A 404 -3.06 -6.17 5.34
N MET A 405 -2.68 -7.02 6.29
CA MET A 405 -2.50 -6.67 7.71
C MET A 405 -1.05 -6.34 8.07
N GLU A 406 -0.13 -6.38 7.10
CA GLU A 406 1.29 -6.16 7.38
C GLU A 406 1.55 -4.73 7.84
N ASN A 407 2.25 -4.59 8.97
CA ASN A 407 2.54 -3.31 9.62
C ASN A 407 1.30 -2.42 9.85
N TRP A 408 0.11 -3.02 9.95
CA TRP A 408 -1.07 -2.28 10.34
C TRP A 408 -0.91 -1.76 11.77
N THR A 409 -1.36 -0.52 12.00
CA THR A 409 -1.37 0.08 13.33
C THR A 409 -2.61 0.92 13.54
N GLU A 410 -3.07 0.94 14.79
CA GLU A 410 -4.15 1.80 15.25
C GLU A 410 -3.63 3.19 15.68
N ASP A 411 -2.47 3.22 16.34
CA ASP A 411 -1.83 4.45 16.81
C ASP A 411 -0.34 4.49 16.48
N VAL A 412 0.27 5.67 16.57
CA VAL A 412 1.67 5.93 16.21
C VAL A 412 2.52 6.35 17.40
N GLY A 413 1.96 6.29 18.61
CA GLY A 413 2.59 6.73 19.85
C GLY A 413 2.75 8.25 19.88
N VAL A 414 3.91 8.70 20.38
CA VAL A 414 4.22 10.13 20.45
C VAL A 414 4.34 10.71 19.04
N ASP A 415 3.37 11.55 18.68
CA ASP A 415 3.27 12.25 17.40
C ASP A 415 2.88 13.71 17.68
N PRO A 416 3.85 14.65 17.65
CA PRO A 416 3.57 16.04 17.99
C PRO A 416 2.58 16.68 17.01
N PRO A 417 1.79 17.69 17.45
CA PRO A 417 1.03 18.55 16.55
C PRO A 417 1.90 19.13 15.43
N TRP A 418 1.28 19.50 14.32
CA TRP A 418 1.98 20.01 13.13
C TRP A 418 2.97 21.14 13.43
N GLU A 419 2.56 22.08 14.29
CA GLU A 419 3.34 23.25 14.69
C GLU A 419 4.58 22.90 15.52
N GLU A 420 4.56 21.77 16.22
CA GLU A 420 5.62 21.30 17.11
C GLU A 420 6.57 20.30 16.44
N LYS A 421 6.30 19.94 15.17
CA LYS A 421 7.20 19.09 14.38
C LYS A 421 8.51 19.84 14.12
N LYS A 422 9.61 19.22 14.50
CA LYS A 422 10.94 19.86 14.61
C LYS A 422 11.70 19.94 13.28
N ASP A 423 11.33 19.12 12.31
CA ASP A 423 12.04 19.05 11.03
C ASP A 423 11.06 19.17 9.87
N ASP A 424 11.33 20.09 8.96
CA ASP A 424 10.52 20.39 7.80
C ASP A 424 11.10 19.84 6.49
N ARG A 425 12.15 19.00 6.58
CA ARG A 425 12.67 18.19 5.49
C ARG A 425 11.83 16.95 5.26
N LEU A 426 11.99 16.36 4.08
CA LEU A 426 11.50 15.04 3.73
C LEU A 426 12.35 13.95 4.38
N LEU A 427 11.74 13.16 5.26
CA LEU A 427 12.37 11.97 5.81
C LEU A 427 12.15 10.75 4.91
N TRP A 428 13.25 10.05 4.62
CA TRP A 428 13.20 8.65 4.24
C TRP A 428 14.37 7.85 4.86
N ARG A 429 14.04 6.70 5.44
CA ARG A 429 15.00 5.69 5.90
C ARG A 429 14.51 4.32 5.46
N GLY A 430 15.35 3.59 4.74
CA GLY A 430 15.02 2.25 4.27
C GLY A 430 16.26 1.47 3.88
N LYS A 431 16.09 0.17 3.68
CA LYS A 431 17.12 -0.68 3.07
C LYS A 431 17.06 -0.57 1.55
N ASN A 432 18.06 -1.09 0.87
CA ASN A 432 18.19 -1.11 -0.59
C ASN A 432 17.29 -2.17 -1.28
N THR A 433 16.16 -2.54 -0.68
CA THR A 433 15.25 -3.53 -1.26
C THR A 433 14.56 -3.05 -2.53
N GLY A 434 14.02 -3.98 -3.31
CA GLY A 434 13.23 -3.70 -4.52
C GLY A 434 13.73 -4.37 -5.78
N ILE A 435 14.99 -4.73 -5.82
CA ILE A 435 15.63 -5.52 -6.87
C ILE A 435 16.83 -6.25 -6.25
N PHE A 436 17.25 -7.36 -6.85
CA PHE A 436 18.48 -8.04 -6.43
C PHE A 436 19.68 -7.45 -7.17
N TYR A 437 20.70 -6.97 -6.46
CA TYR A 437 21.81 -6.22 -7.04
C TYR A 437 22.89 -7.21 -7.43
N LYS A 438 23.03 -7.41 -8.73
CA LYS A 438 24.05 -8.27 -9.34
C LYS A 438 24.45 -7.71 -10.68
N LYS A 439 25.61 -8.14 -11.17
CA LYS A 439 26.07 -7.78 -12.50
C LYS A 439 25.05 -8.19 -13.58
N GLY A 440 24.79 -7.29 -14.52
CA GLY A 440 23.86 -7.53 -15.64
C GLY A 440 22.38 -7.28 -15.31
N VAL A 441 22.06 -6.84 -14.10
CA VAL A 441 20.73 -6.34 -13.71
C VAL A 441 20.82 -4.82 -13.55
N PRO A 442 19.91 -4.02 -14.12
CA PRO A 442 19.99 -2.55 -14.13
C PRO A 442 19.54 -1.94 -12.79
N TRP A 443 20.12 -2.37 -11.68
CA TRP A 443 19.70 -1.94 -10.35
C TRP A 443 20.10 -0.49 -10.05
N GLU A 444 21.10 0.05 -10.74
CA GLU A 444 21.69 1.38 -10.53
C GLU A 444 20.73 2.53 -10.86
N ILE A 445 19.61 2.25 -11.52
CA ILE A 445 18.56 3.24 -11.80
C ILE A 445 17.24 2.92 -11.09
N SER A 446 17.23 1.90 -10.24
CA SER A 446 16.03 1.47 -9.51
C SER A 446 15.53 2.57 -8.57
N GLN A 447 14.24 2.53 -8.22
CA GLN A 447 13.51 3.60 -7.55
C GLN A 447 14.18 4.12 -6.27
N ARG A 448 14.78 3.24 -5.46
CA ARG A 448 15.47 3.65 -4.22
C ARG A 448 16.89 4.16 -4.46
N ILE A 449 17.55 3.66 -5.50
CA ILE A 449 18.85 4.17 -5.92
C ILE A 449 18.72 5.54 -6.55
N ASN A 450 17.72 5.74 -7.42
CA ASN A 450 17.36 7.02 -7.98
C ASN A 450 17.09 8.06 -6.87
N LEU A 451 16.32 7.68 -5.85
CA LEU A 451 16.07 8.52 -4.68
C LEU A 451 17.39 8.88 -3.96
N VAL A 452 18.13 7.89 -3.45
CA VAL A 452 19.30 8.14 -2.59
C VAL A 452 20.39 8.89 -3.34
N SER A 453 20.72 8.46 -4.57
CA SER A 453 21.76 9.12 -5.38
C SER A 453 21.44 10.58 -5.68
N ARG A 454 20.20 10.89 -6.09
CA ARG A 454 19.79 12.26 -6.41
C ARG A 454 19.86 13.17 -5.18
N THR A 455 19.37 12.67 -4.03
CA THR A 455 19.33 13.44 -2.77
C THR A 455 20.70 13.65 -2.10
N ASP A 456 21.75 12.99 -2.61
CA ASP A 456 23.11 13.11 -2.11
C ASP A 456 24.01 13.98 -3.00
N LEU A 457 23.55 14.38 -4.19
CA LEU A 457 24.31 15.22 -5.11
C LEU A 457 24.65 16.59 -4.51
N GLN A 458 25.91 17.00 -4.65
CA GLN A 458 26.46 18.27 -4.15
C GLN A 458 26.71 19.31 -5.25
N LYS A 459 26.57 18.94 -6.52
CA LYS A 459 26.85 19.80 -7.68
C LYS A 459 25.78 19.62 -8.74
N GLY A 460 25.58 20.67 -9.54
CA GLY A 460 24.57 20.70 -10.60
C GLY A 460 23.36 21.53 -10.22
N THR A 461 22.38 21.58 -11.12
CA THR A 461 21.14 22.33 -10.93
C THR A 461 19.94 21.48 -11.30
N LEU A 462 18.80 21.73 -10.68
CA LEU A 462 17.53 21.13 -11.03
C LEU A 462 16.56 22.22 -11.50
N PRO A 463 15.85 22.07 -12.63
CA PRO A 463 14.76 22.97 -12.97
C PRO A 463 13.62 22.79 -11.96
N VAL A 464 13.21 23.84 -11.25
CA VAL A 464 12.11 23.83 -10.27
C VAL A 464 11.13 24.96 -10.59
N LEU A 465 9.82 24.70 -10.50
CA LEU A 465 8.79 25.70 -10.67
C LEU A 465 8.94 26.81 -9.62
N PRO A 466 8.83 28.09 -10.03
CA PRO A 466 8.91 29.17 -9.07
C PRO A 466 7.61 29.26 -8.26
N LEU A 467 7.75 29.76 -7.05
CA LEU A 467 6.63 29.99 -6.14
C LEU A 467 5.87 31.23 -6.60
N THR A 468 4.58 31.07 -6.80
CA THR A 468 3.70 32.15 -7.24
C THR A 468 2.41 32.13 -6.42
N PRO A 469 1.87 33.31 -6.05
CA PRO A 469 0.59 33.38 -5.35
C PRO A 469 -0.54 32.77 -6.19
N LEU A 470 -1.61 32.37 -5.52
CA LEU A 470 -2.85 31.93 -6.17
C LEU A 470 -3.31 32.95 -7.23
N HIS A 471 -3.82 32.44 -8.36
CA HIS A 471 -4.26 33.25 -9.51
C HIS A 471 -3.16 34.09 -10.18
N LYS A 472 -1.88 33.71 -10.04
CA LYS A 472 -0.77 34.26 -10.84
C LYS A 472 -0.13 33.17 -11.70
N PRO A 473 0.37 33.52 -12.90
CA PRO A 473 1.08 32.56 -13.75
C PRO A 473 2.29 31.95 -13.03
N VAL A 474 2.45 30.63 -13.10
CA VAL A 474 3.59 29.91 -12.51
C VAL A 474 4.89 30.19 -13.23
N GLY A 475 4.87 30.53 -14.52
CA GLY A 475 6.09 30.77 -15.30
C GLY A 475 6.89 29.51 -15.61
N ALA A 476 8.07 29.68 -16.19
CA ALA A 476 8.96 28.58 -16.56
C ALA A 476 9.78 28.12 -15.34
N PRO A 477 10.15 26.81 -15.27
CA PRO A 477 11.06 26.33 -14.24
C PRO A 477 12.40 27.06 -14.27
N LYS A 478 12.96 27.31 -13.08
CA LYS A 478 14.25 27.95 -12.87
C LYS A 478 15.27 26.92 -12.42
N ASN A 479 16.48 27.00 -12.95
CA ASN A 479 17.57 26.14 -12.51
C ASN A 479 17.99 26.56 -11.09
N THR A 480 17.84 25.66 -10.13
CA THR A 480 18.18 25.87 -8.73
C THR A 480 19.34 24.94 -8.36
N PRO A 481 20.38 25.40 -7.64
CA PRO A 481 21.47 24.53 -7.20
C PRO A 481 20.95 23.33 -6.41
N ILE A 482 21.31 22.12 -6.83
CA ILE A 482 20.80 20.90 -6.19
C ILE A 482 21.36 20.70 -4.77
N SER A 483 22.56 21.23 -4.50
CA SER A 483 23.15 21.26 -3.16
C SER A 483 22.25 21.98 -2.16
N ASP A 484 21.69 23.11 -2.57
CA ASP A 484 20.84 23.94 -1.73
C ASP A 484 19.52 23.22 -1.49
N LEU A 485 18.89 22.72 -2.55
CA LEU A 485 17.68 21.90 -2.45
C LEU A 485 17.87 20.67 -1.55
N ASN A 486 18.97 19.95 -1.68
CA ASN A 486 19.23 18.75 -0.88
C ASN A 486 19.46 19.10 0.59
N LYS A 487 20.28 20.11 0.87
CA LYS A 487 20.52 20.60 2.24
C LYS A 487 19.22 21.05 2.90
N GLU A 488 18.37 21.73 2.13
CA GLU A 488 17.16 22.35 2.61
C GLU A 488 15.98 21.39 2.74
N LEU A 489 15.80 20.47 1.81
CA LEU A 489 14.57 19.69 1.68
C LEU A 489 14.73 18.22 2.06
N MET A 490 15.95 17.68 2.13
CA MET A 490 16.14 16.23 2.16
C MET A 490 16.81 15.74 3.45
N ASP A 491 16.19 14.74 4.07
CA ASP A 491 16.85 13.82 4.99
C ASP A 491 16.59 12.38 4.56
N VAL A 492 17.37 11.93 3.58
CA VAL A 492 17.20 10.65 2.88
C VAL A 492 18.51 9.87 2.98
N ALA A 493 18.42 8.60 3.39
CA ALA A 493 19.58 7.71 3.42
C ALA A 493 19.15 6.24 3.47
N PHE A 494 20.02 5.35 2.99
CA PHE A 494 19.93 3.94 3.36
C PHE A 494 20.25 3.74 4.84
N VAL A 495 19.81 2.61 5.41
CA VAL A 495 20.15 2.21 6.79
C VAL A 495 20.63 0.78 6.85
N ASP A 496 21.31 0.44 7.94
CA ASP A 496 21.91 -0.87 8.20
C ASP A 496 22.99 -1.24 7.18
N GLN A 497 23.21 -2.55 6.97
CA GLN A 497 24.03 -3.05 5.89
C GLN A 497 23.18 -3.25 4.63
N PRO A 498 23.76 -3.09 3.43
CA PRO A 498 23.14 -3.51 2.18
C PRO A 498 22.70 -4.99 2.23
N ILE A 499 21.55 -5.27 1.62
CA ILE A 499 20.96 -6.61 1.50
C ILE A 499 20.48 -6.87 0.07
N GLN A 500 20.09 -8.12 -0.25
CA GLN A 500 19.63 -8.50 -1.60
C GLN A 500 20.64 -8.13 -2.69
N CYS A 501 21.93 -8.37 -2.43
CA CYS A 501 23.02 -8.07 -3.34
C CYS A 501 24.06 -9.19 -3.31
N GLU A 502 24.77 -9.39 -4.42
CA GLU A 502 26.00 -10.18 -4.41
C GLU A 502 27.04 -9.48 -3.52
N PRO A 503 27.98 -10.22 -2.87
CA PRO A 503 28.91 -9.63 -1.92
C PRO A 503 29.69 -8.41 -2.45
N ALA A 504 30.13 -8.47 -3.72
CA ALA A 504 30.83 -7.36 -4.37
C ALA A 504 29.92 -6.14 -4.58
N GLU A 505 28.67 -6.35 -5.01
CA GLU A 505 27.70 -5.26 -5.17
C GLU A 505 27.27 -4.67 -3.83
N CYS A 506 27.14 -5.48 -2.78
CA CYS A 506 26.90 -4.98 -1.43
C CYS A 506 28.04 -4.07 -0.95
N ALA A 507 29.30 -4.46 -1.19
CA ALA A 507 30.46 -3.65 -0.84
C ALA A 507 30.43 -2.31 -1.60
N ARG A 508 30.15 -2.36 -2.92
CA ARG A 508 29.99 -1.18 -3.78
C ARG A 508 28.89 -0.25 -3.28
N VAL A 509 27.70 -0.77 -2.98
CA VAL A 509 26.58 0.03 -2.48
C VAL A 509 26.94 0.74 -1.18
N LYS A 510 27.65 0.05 -0.28
CA LYS A 510 28.08 0.61 1.01
C LYS A 510 29.09 1.76 0.85
N GLU A 511 29.91 1.71 -0.19
CA GLU A 511 30.93 2.73 -0.48
C GLU A 511 30.36 3.93 -1.24
N GLU A 512 29.54 3.68 -2.25
CA GLU A 512 29.08 4.71 -3.20
C GLU A 512 27.84 5.49 -2.74
N TYR A 513 27.03 4.94 -1.83
CA TYR A 513 25.74 5.54 -1.45
C TYR A 513 25.71 5.97 0.01
N ARG A 514 24.92 6.99 0.30
CA ARG A 514 24.71 7.49 1.65
C ARG A 514 23.97 6.49 2.54
N PHE A 515 24.64 6.07 3.62
CA PHE A 515 24.04 5.38 4.76
C PHE A 515 23.93 6.31 5.96
N GLY A 516 22.77 6.30 6.62
CA GLY A 516 22.46 7.10 7.79
C GLY A 516 22.08 6.24 8.99
N ALA A 517 21.95 6.88 10.14
CA ALA A 517 21.45 6.23 11.35
C ALA A 517 19.98 5.79 11.17
N ARG A 518 19.61 4.70 11.84
CA ARG A 518 18.20 4.32 11.98
C ARG A 518 17.44 5.45 12.69
N VAL A 519 16.31 5.80 12.11
CA VAL A 519 15.33 6.72 12.72
C VAL A 519 14.19 5.86 13.23
N ASN A 520 13.99 5.86 14.55
CA ASN A 520 12.87 5.14 15.14
C ASN A 520 11.55 5.89 14.90
N TRP A 521 10.44 5.26 15.28
CA TRP A 521 9.10 5.80 15.05
C TRP A 521 8.84 7.16 15.69
N ALA A 522 9.20 7.36 16.96
CA ALA A 522 8.99 8.62 17.66
C ALA A 522 9.83 9.77 17.07
N GLN A 523 11.06 9.45 16.64
CA GLN A 523 11.94 10.39 15.93
C GLN A 523 11.38 10.73 14.54
N GLY A 524 10.90 9.73 13.80
CA GLY A 524 10.31 9.94 12.48
C GLY A 524 9.05 10.80 12.52
N ASN A 525 8.23 10.65 13.57
CA ASN A 525 7.04 11.48 13.79
C ASN A 525 7.38 12.97 14.03
N GLN A 526 8.65 13.35 14.26
CA GLN A 526 9.05 14.75 14.37
C GLN A 526 9.13 15.48 13.01
N TYR A 527 9.08 14.75 11.89
CA TYR A 527 9.20 15.31 10.55
C TYR A 527 7.84 15.69 9.98
N LYS A 528 7.74 16.86 9.34
CA LYS A 528 6.53 17.30 8.63
C LYS A 528 6.25 16.49 7.37
N TYR A 529 7.29 15.97 6.70
CA TYR A 529 7.15 15.25 5.42
C TYR A 529 7.83 13.87 5.50
N MET A 530 7.15 12.82 5.04
CA MET A 530 7.69 11.47 4.98
C MET A 530 7.40 10.82 3.63
N LEU A 531 8.40 10.13 3.07
CA LEU A 531 8.27 9.41 1.80
C LEU A 531 7.88 7.94 2.02
N ASP A 532 6.83 7.54 1.31
CA ASP A 532 6.46 6.15 1.06
C ASP A 532 6.88 5.78 -0.37
N ILE A 533 7.76 4.79 -0.50
CA ILE A 533 8.31 4.32 -1.77
C ILE A 533 8.43 2.80 -1.76
N ASP A 534 8.14 2.20 -2.90
CA ASP A 534 8.08 0.75 -3.09
C ASP A 534 9.37 0.03 -2.71
N GLY A 535 9.20 -1.22 -2.25
CA GLY A 535 10.27 -2.19 -2.02
C GLY A 535 10.24 -3.24 -3.11
N ASN A 536 10.28 -4.52 -2.72
CA ASN A 536 10.10 -5.65 -3.64
C ASN A 536 8.70 -5.62 -4.27
N GLY A 537 7.70 -5.30 -3.45
CA GLY A 537 6.36 -4.91 -3.87
C GLY A 537 5.95 -3.59 -3.22
N TRP A 538 4.69 -3.53 -2.80
CA TRP A 538 4.14 -2.37 -2.09
C TRP A 538 4.87 -2.09 -0.76
N SER A 539 4.73 -0.85 -0.26
CA SER A 539 5.23 -0.46 1.05
C SER A 539 4.17 -0.63 2.13
N ALA A 540 4.32 -1.67 2.96
CA ALA A 540 3.47 -1.89 4.13
C ALA A 540 3.53 -0.76 5.18
N ARG A 541 4.45 0.20 5.05
CA ARG A 541 4.56 1.36 5.97
C ARG A 541 3.43 2.37 5.80
N PHE A 542 2.75 2.38 4.66
CA PHE A 542 1.82 3.45 4.30
C PHE A 542 0.72 3.67 5.35
N LYS A 543 0.09 2.60 5.87
CA LYS A 543 -0.92 2.72 6.95
C LYS A 543 -0.40 3.47 8.16
N ARG A 544 0.78 3.08 8.65
CA ARG A 544 1.40 3.74 9.82
C ARG A 544 1.68 5.20 9.52
N LEU A 545 2.32 5.48 8.38
CA LEU A 545 2.68 6.84 7.97
C LEU A 545 1.45 7.75 7.90
N MET A 546 0.38 7.28 7.26
CA MET A 546 -0.89 8.00 7.16
C MET A 546 -1.56 8.27 8.51
N THR A 547 -1.17 7.58 9.58
CA THR A 547 -1.74 7.78 10.93
C THR A 547 -1.04 8.90 11.72
N THR A 548 0.06 9.45 11.18
CA THR A 548 0.83 10.54 11.79
C THR A 548 0.26 11.92 11.42
N ASN A 549 0.68 12.96 12.14
CA ASN A 549 0.39 14.36 11.83
C ASN A 549 1.25 14.91 10.67
N SER A 550 1.82 14.06 9.80
CA SER A 550 2.77 14.45 8.75
C SER A 550 2.16 14.30 7.36
N VAL A 551 2.68 15.04 6.38
CA VAL A 551 2.34 14.86 4.96
C VAL A 551 3.07 13.63 4.44
N ILE A 552 2.30 12.71 3.87
CA ILE A 552 2.86 11.52 3.24
C ILE A 552 2.96 11.75 1.74
N LEU A 553 4.18 11.64 1.21
CA LEU A 553 4.45 11.63 -0.21
C LEU A 553 4.53 10.16 -0.63
N LYS A 554 3.75 9.71 -1.62
CA LYS A 554 3.71 8.30 -2.04
C LYS A 554 4.11 8.15 -3.50
N SER A 555 5.18 7.39 -3.75
CA SER A 555 5.60 6.94 -5.07
C SER A 555 5.43 5.43 -5.16
N THR A 556 4.46 4.96 -5.94
CA THR A 556 4.20 3.53 -6.10
C THR A 556 3.76 3.16 -7.52
N ILE A 557 3.99 1.91 -7.92
CA ILE A 557 3.33 1.27 -9.07
C ILE A 557 2.36 0.15 -8.66
N PHE A 558 2.15 -0.05 -7.36
CA PHE A 558 1.35 -1.13 -6.82
C PHE A 558 0.02 -0.62 -6.27
N PRO A 559 -1.07 -0.72 -7.06
CA PRO A 559 -2.40 -0.67 -6.50
C PRO A 559 -2.57 -1.68 -5.35
N GLU A 560 -3.16 -1.19 -4.26
CA GLU A 560 -3.61 -1.96 -3.11
C GLU A 560 -5.13 -1.84 -2.96
N TRP A 561 -5.73 -2.66 -2.10
CA TRP A 561 -7.20 -2.73 -1.92
C TRP A 561 -7.88 -1.38 -1.63
N TYR A 562 -7.18 -0.44 -1.00
CA TYR A 562 -7.71 0.86 -0.62
C TYR A 562 -7.55 1.94 -1.71
N THR A 563 -6.91 1.64 -2.84
CA THR A 563 -6.50 2.64 -3.86
C THR A 563 -7.68 3.45 -4.39
N ASP A 564 -8.82 2.81 -4.65
CA ASP A 564 -10.04 3.49 -5.13
C ASP A 564 -10.77 4.24 -3.98
N ARG A 565 -10.38 4.02 -2.72
CA ARG A 565 -11.02 4.58 -1.52
C ARG A 565 -10.31 5.84 -1.02
N VAL A 566 -8.97 5.86 -1.06
CA VAL A 566 -8.16 7.02 -0.67
C VAL A 566 -8.12 8.07 -1.79
N GLN A 567 -8.06 9.36 -1.45
CA GLN A 567 -7.99 10.45 -2.44
C GLN A 567 -6.62 11.14 -2.45
N PRO A 568 -5.85 11.06 -3.56
CA PRO A 568 -4.66 11.87 -3.77
C PRO A 568 -4.99 13.38 -3.71
N TRP A 569 -4.04 14.18 -3.21
CA TRP A 569 -4.15 15.63 -2.97
C TRP A 569 -5.13 16.04 -1.87
N VAL A 570 -5.84 15.09 -1.25
CA VAL A 570 -6.62 15.31 -0.02
C VAL A 570 -5.94 14.64 1.16
N HIS A 571 -5.66 13.34 1.04
CA HIS A 571 -5.12 12.54 2.16
C HIS A 571 -3.60 12.38 2.10
N TYR A 572 -3.01 12.41 0.89
CA TYR A 572 -1.57 12.27 0.66
C TYR A 572 -1.18 12.93 -0.65
N VAL A 573 0.11 13.11 -0.88
CA VAL A 573 0.64 13.68 -2.14
C VAL A 573 1.20 12.56 -3.02
N PRO A 574 0.63 12.28 -4.20
CA PRO A 574 1.21 11.32 -5.14
C PRO A 574 2.47 11.89 -5.78
N ILE A 575 3.50 11.07 -5.92
CA ILE A 575 4.78 11.40 -6.54
C ILE A 575 5.03 10.42 -7.69
N LYS A 576 5.53 10.92 -8.81
CA LYS A 576 5.88 10.09 -9.97
C LYS A 576 6.85 8.98 -9.57
N SER A 577 6.71 7.82 -10.19
CA SER A 577 7.59 6.67 -9.96
C SER A 577 9.06 6.95 -10.34
N ASP A 578 9.30 7.96 -11.18
CA ASP A 578 10.63 8.47 -11.55
C ASP A 578 11.14 9.60 -10.62
N LEU A 579 10.31 10.03 -9.66
CA LEU A 579 10.53 11.05 -8.64
C LEU A 579 10.71 12.48 -9.14
N SER A 580 10.53 12.72 -10.45
CA SER A 580 10.86 14.02 -11.10
C SER A 580 10.03 15.21 -10.63
N ASP A 581 8.89 15.00 -9.98
CA ASP A 581 8.03 16.04 -9.38
C ASP A 581 8.29 16.27 -7.87
N LEU A 582 9.20 15.51 -7.25
CA LEU A 582 9.43 15.54 -5.80
C LEU A 582 9.89 16.91 -5.29
N TYR A 583 10.88 17.54 -5.94
CA TYR A 583 11.40 18.84 -5.50
C TYR A 583 10.38 19.95 -5.74
N ASP A 584 9.66 19.93 -6.87
CA ASP A 584 8.61 20.92 -7.14
C ASP A 584 7.51 20.87 -6.07
N VAL A 585 7.09 19.67 -5.66
CA VAL A 585 6.13 19.46 -4.57
C VAL A 585 6.66 20.00 -3.24
N LEU A 586 7.88 19.63 -2.85
CA LEU A 586 8.43 20.02 -1.55
C LEU A 586 8.71 21.52 -1.48
N THR A 587 9.27 22.11 -2.53
CA THR A 587 9.49 23.55 -2.62
C THR A 587 8.17 24.30 -2.48
N PHE A 588 7.10 23.86 -3.16
CA PHE A 588 5.78 24.48 -3.02
C PHE A 588 5.28 24.50 -1.57
N PHE A 589 5.25 23.34 -0.92
CA PHE A 589 4.68 23.24 0.43
C PHE A 589 5.53 23.94 1.50
N ARG A 590 6.85 23.76 1.45
CA ARG A 590 7.74 24.32 2.46
C ARG A 590 7.84 25.84 2.35
N ALA A 591 7.86 26.39 1.15
CA ALA A 591 8.08 27.82 0.94
C ALA A 591 6.76 28.57 0.70
N GLY A 592 6.03 28.80 1.80
CA GLY A 592 4.86 29.71 1.83
C GLY A 592 3.48 29.03 1.81
N HIS A 593 3.41 27.70 1.78
CA HIS A 593 2.14 26.96 1.76
C HIS A 593 2.02 25.90 2.87
N ASP A 594 2.67 26.15 4.02
CA ASP A 594 2.67 25.25 5.18
C ASP A 594 1.25 24.90 5.67
N ASN A 595 0.31 25.85 5.58
CA ASN A 595 -1.11 25.61 5.90
C ASN A 595 -1.77 24.58 4.97
N LEU A 596 -1.42 24.57 3.68
CA LEU A 596 -1.94 23.58 2.73
C LEU A 596 -1.34 22.19 3.03
N ALA A 597 -0.05 22.13 3.36
CA ALA A 597 0.61 20.90 3.79
C ALA A 597 -0.03 20.34 5.08
N LYS A 598 -0.22 21.19 6.09
CA LYS A 598 -0.93 20.83 7.34
C LYS A 598 -2.29 20.23 7.05
N LYS A 599 -3.07 20.84 6.15
CA LYS A 599 -4.41 20.34 5.79
C LYS A 599 -4.35 18.92 5.25
N ILE A 600 -3.43 18.62 4.33
CA ILE A 600 -3.25 17.26 3.80
C ILE A 600 -2.88 16.28 4.90
N ALA A 601 -1.93 16.66 5.78
CA ALA A 601 -1.52 15.80 6.89
C ALA A 601 -2.68 15.45 7.83
N MET A 602 -3.52 16.44 8.16
CA MET A 602 -4.67 16.24 9.04
C MET A 602 -5.77 15.40 8.38
N GLU A 603 -6.08 15.65 7.11
CA GLU A 603 -7.06 14.85 6.37
C GLU A 603 -6.54 13.42 6.12
N GLY A 604 -5.24 13.23 5.91
CA GLY A 604 -4.60 11.92 5.83
C GLY A 604 -4.74 11.12 7.12
N LYS A 605 -4.44 11.74 8.27
CA LYS A 605 -4.63 11.15 9.60
C LYS A 605 -6.08 10.80 9.88
N LYS A 606 -6.99 11.74 9.61
CA LYS A 606 -8.43 11.52 9.73
C LYS A 606 -8.86 10.35 8.88
N TRP A 607 -8.42 10.28 7.62
CA TRP A 607 -8.78 9.19 6.72
C TRP A 607 -8.29 7.84 7.26
N SER A 608 -7.01 7.76 7.69
CA SER A 608 -6.43 6.56 8.30
C SER A 608 -7.20 6.07 9.53
N LYS A 609 -7.66 6.99 10.39
CA LYS A 609 -8.39 6.65 11.63
C LYS A 609 -9.89 6.39 11.43
N THR A 610 -10.47 6.70 10.27
CA THR A 610 -11.93 6.63 10.07
C THR A 610 -12.39 5.84 8.83
N PHE A 611 -11.49 5.52 7.91
CA PHE A 611 -11.77 4.74 6.68
C PHE A 611 -10.83 3.54 6.47
N TRP A 612 -9.78 3.42 7.29
CA TRP A 612 -8.80 2.31 7.27
C TRP A 612 -8.66 1.66 8.65
N ARG A 613 -9.77 1.54 9.38
CA ARG A 613 -9.85 0.81 10.64
C ARG A 613 -9.88 -0.70 10.38
N LYS A 614 -9.77 -1.50 11.45
CA LYS A 614 -9.93 -2.95 11.35
C LYS A 614 -11.31 -3.29 10.80
N GLU A 615 -12.35 -2.56 11.18
CA GLU A 615 -13.72 -2.74 10.71
C GLU A 615 -13.87 -2.47 9.21
N ASP A 616 -13.19 -1.45 8.68
CA ASP A 616 -13.22 -1.15 7.24
C ASP A 616 -12.51 -2.25 6.44
N MET A 617 -11.43 -2.81 7.00
CA MET A 617 -10.71 -3.96 6.46
C MET A 617 -11.56 -5.23 6.46
N ILE A 618 -12.23 -5.53 7.58
CA ILE A 618 -13.17 -6.65 7.69
C ILE A 618 -14.31 -6.49 6.68
N SER A 619 -14.89 -5.29 6.57
CA SER A 619 -15.98 -5.02 5.62
C SER A 619 -15.57 -5.27 4.17
N TYR A 620 -14.34 -4.91 3.78
CA TYR A 620 -13.80 -5.24 2.46
C TYR A 620 -13.58 -6.72 2.26
N GLN A 621 -12.98 -7.40 3.24
CA GLN A 621 -12.73 -8.83 3.15
C GLN A 621 -14.03 -9.64 3.11
N PHE A 622 -15.03 -9.23 3.90
CA PHE A 622 -16.39 -9.78 3.89
C PHE A 622 -17.01 -9.62 2.50
N ARG A 623 -17.01 -8.41 1.93
CA ARG A 623 -17.58 -8.18 0.60
C ARG A 623 -16.88 -9.01 -0.48
N LEU A 624 -15.56 -9.11 -0.43
CA LEU A 624 -14.78 -9.93 -1.35
C LEU A 624 -15.18 -11.41 -1.26
N PHE A 625 -15.35 -11.95 -0.05
CA PHE A 625 -15.73 -13.35 0.15
C PHE A 625 -17.15 -13.66 -0.35
N LEU A 626 -18.10 -12.72 -0.21
CA LEU A 626 -19.44 -12.88 -0.79
C LEU A 626 -19.42 -12.91 -2.32
N GLU A 627 -18.62 -12.05 -2.96
CA GLU A 627 -18.48 -12.06 -4.42
C GLU A 627 -17.80 -13.34 -4.91
N LEU A 628 -16.77 -13.83 -4.20
CA LEU A 628 -16.11 -15.11 -4.50
C LEU A 628 -17.08 -16.29 -4.35
N SER A 629 -17.89 -16.30 -3.28
CA SER A 629 -18.91 -17.33 -3.07
C SER A 629 -19.90 -17.39 -4.24
N ARG A 630 -20.48 -16.25 -4.63
CA ARG A 630 -21.40 -16.17 -5.77
C ARG A 630 -20.72 -16.61 -7.08
N LEU A 631 -19.46 -16.21 -7.30
CA LEU A 631 -18.72 -16.58 -8.50
C LEU A 631 -18.56 -18.11 -8.64
N MET A 632 -18.40 -18.81 -7.51
CA MET A 632 -18.22 -20.26 -7.39
C MET A 632 -19.54 -21.05 -7.27
N ALA A 633 -20.67 -20.40 -6.99
CA ALA A 633 -21.96 -21.04 -6.81
C ALA A 633 -22.46 -21.72 -8.10
N SER A 634 -22.98 -22.95 -7.98
CA SER A 634 -23.54 -23.71 -9.11
C SER A 634 -24.69 -22.97 -9.79
N ASP A 635 -25.52 -22.29 -9.00
CA ASP A 635 -26.55 -21.36 -9.45
C ASP A 635 -26.24 -19.94 -8.93
N ARG A 636 -25.75 -19.08 -9.83
CA ARG A 636 -25.38 -17.68 -9.50
C ARG A 636 -26.59 -16.79 -9.25
N GLU A 637 -27.73 -17.11 -9.84
CA GLU A 637 -28.98 -16.36 -9.64
C GLU A 637 -29.57 -16.66 -8.27
N ALA A 638 -29.55 -17.94 -7.85
CA ALA A 638 -29.90 -18.32 -6.48
C ALA A 638 -28.91 -17.76 -5.44
N ALA A 639 -27.62 -17.61 -5.82
CA ALA A 639 -26.60 -16.98 -4.99
C ALA A 639 -26.58 -15.44 -5.09
N SER A 640 -27.61 -14.82 -5.66
CA SER A 640 -27.81 -13.38 -5.65
C SER A 640 -28.81 -12.97 -4.58
N TYR A 641 -28.54 -11.84 -3.93
CA TYR A 641 -29.44 -11.24 -2.95
C TYR A 641 -30.69 -10.71 -3.64
N ARG A 642 -31.85 -11.06 -3.07
CA ARG A 642 -33.17 -10.60 -3.52
C ARG A 642 -33.69 -9.60 -2.50
N VAL A 643 -33.96 -8.39 -2.98
CA VAL A 643 -34.58 -7.32 -2.19
C VAL A 643 -35.93 -7.80 -1.67
N LYS A 644 -36.13 -7.72 -0.35
CA LYS A 644 -37.40 -8.00 0.32
C LYS A 644 -38.17 -6.68 0.48
N GLY A 645 -39.49 -6.75 0.65
CA GLY A 645 -40.30 -5.55 0.87
C GLY A 645 -39.85 -4.70 2.06
N SER A 646 -39.29 -5.33 3.10
CA SER A 646 -38.69 -4.68 4.27
C SER A 646 -37.41 -3.88 4.00
N ASP A 647 -36.80 -4.07 2.82
CA ASP A 647 -35.49 -3.52 2.48
C ASP A 647 -35.61 -2.23 1.64
N LEU A 648 -36.85 -1.82 1.32
CA LEU A 648 -37.20 -0.64 0.52
C LEU A 648 -37.48 0.61 1.36
N ASP A 649 -37.61 0.45 2.68
CA ASP A 649 -37.73 1.53 3.69
C ASP A 649 -36.34 1.92 4.23
#